data_AF-K9TFD2-F1
#
_entry.id   AF-K9TFD2-F1
#
_cell.length_a   1.000
_cell.length_b   1.000
_cell.length_c   1.000
_cell.angle_alpha   90.00
_cell.angle_beta   90.00
_cell.angle_gamma   90.00
#
_symmetry.space_group_name_H-M   'P 1'
#
loop_
_entity.id
_entity.type
_entity.pdbx_description
1 polymer ?
#
loop_
_entity_poly.entity_id
_entity_poly.type
_entity_poly.pdbx_seq_one_letter_code
_entity_poly.pdbx_strand_id
1 'polypeptide(L)'
;MIQRTLTLCSLWTAAILTLELAGFTQSAHLQPLPQSSLSQIQVTQADIATLTQQVTVVINGQNPGSGVIIGKQGNTYTVLTANHVVASPDEYQIVTADGVQHPLNYTTVRRLPNLDLALLQFTSNQSYEIAQMGDADIAQPGTSVYIAGWPHPGIAITERIFQMTPGQISGRSQSGTESGYELVYTNITRSGMSGGPVLDSLGRLIGIHGRAEGQAIYNPDTGDTVDIKSGFNLGIPLDTFIESIEAMDSTVLSTNPSFAYPLSKQADRQLAANQIQPAIAQYQRALAIDPSYFPAGIGIGQAQYEAGDTSAAIGQFRQVIDSATEAISQIIIYSSTPQNVLWLNEFNEVRGNAQVALASALYANGQQETALSLVFELLQNPDNWRGRATLLQPNFPSPRLQADAETIAAVGQEFVTQGLDYLPTKFNLAQALYDRGQVQQAIPYLESLFQENPQDPPLKIALAAALNATGNRDRANRLVSELQSEYLGQFGEEDFDFLLMGLWSSRLREDVTKVLAYYRPSGTRATSPEFSNSTLLHSAEDGDRAYIEFLSLSRDGKILVSTNGEGTIKVWDIEQGTVRHTFSWTGNLRDAIALSPDGRLLAAGIWDDTDNTAKVQLWDTHTGEAVRTLTHLSDGITAVAFSANSQTLASSAKEIILWNVNTGQVLNTLPGNAPFSTYSLAFSPDGNRLASSSVELIQLWNSSSGEQVNQIELSGEHIVNGLIFSPQGNLLLSRTDSGIQFWNPSNGSAVSLLPKGQKYALSPDGQTLALCAGTEISLINVASTQVVRTLPVPSSCYHLVFLPDGKTLVSGGDGGKIELWDINTPITRRFFTLNCTSGPLPLARGGLGWGSSDLRYND
;
A
#
# COMPACT_ATOMS: atom_id res chain seq x y z
N MET A 1 -49.07 13.75 -49.51
CA MET A 1 -49.61 12.64 -48.70
C MET A 1 -48.47 11.63 -48.57
N ILE A 2 -47.70 11.67 -47.49
CA ILE A 2 -48.01 11.11 -46.15
C ILE A 2 -47.78 9.59 -46.12
N GLN A 3 -46.81 9.22 -45.26
CA GLN A 3 -46.50 7.88 -44.72
C GLN A 3 -45.85 6.81 -45.62
N ARG A 4 -44.87 6.14 -44.99
CA ARG A 4 -44.14 4.92 -45.39
C ARG A 4 -43.19 5.16 -46.59
N THR A 5 -41.93 4.74 -46.54
CA THR A 5 -41.33 3.59 -45.82
C THR A 5 -39.91 3.91 -45.33
N LEU A 6 -39.39 3.17 -44.33
CA LEU A 6 -37.95 3.09 -44.03
C LEU A 6 -37.18 2.66 -45.31
N THR A 7 -35.92 3.05 -45.57
CA THR A 7 -34.74 2.42 -44.94
C THR A 7 -33.40 3.12 -45.24
N LEU A 8 -32.44 2.89 -44.33
CA LEU A 8 -30.98 2.77 -44.53
C LEU A 8 -30.11 3.97 -44.96
N CYS A 9 -29.23 4.34 -44.02
CA CYS A 9 -27.83 4.78 -44.21
C CYS A 9 -27.50 5.84 -45.29
N SER A 10 -27.46 7.12 -44.89
CA SER A 10 -26.47 8.10 -45.40
C SER A 10 -26.59 9.48 -44.72
N LEU A 11 -26.07 9.63 -43.51
CA LEU A 11 -25.71 10.94 -42.94
C LEU A 11 -24.38 10.86 -42.16
N TRP A 12 -23.32 10.55 -42.90
CA TRP A 12 -22.05 11.22 -42.64
C TRP A 12 -22.11 12.63 -43.28
N THR A 13 -21.33 13.57 -42.73
CA THR A 13 -21.16 14.97 -43.20
C THR A 13 -22.40 15.88 -43.15
N ALA A 14 -22.60 16.57 -42.01
CA ALA A 14 -22.77 18.04 -41.91
C ALA A 14 -23.36 18.48 -40.55
N ALA A 15 -22.52 18.54 -39.50
CA ALA A 15 -22.85 19.22 -38.23
C ALA A 15 -21.57 19.66 -37.49
N ILE A 16 -20.66 20.34 -38.19
CA ILE A 16 -19.58 21.13 -37.58
C ILE A 16 -19.94 22.60 -37.82
N LEU A 17 -19.62 23.48 -36.85
CA LEU A 17 -20.02 24.89 -36.75
C LEU A 17 -21.50 25.12 -36.38
N THR A 18 -21.83 25.02 -35.09
CA THR A 18 -22.05 26.19 -34.22
C THR A 18 -22.56 25.76 -32.85
N LEU A 19 -21.66 25.68 -31.86
CA LEU A 19 -21.95 25.74 -30.41
C LEU A 19 -20.61 25.74 -29.65
N GLU A 20 -19.98 26.90 -29.59
CA GLU A 20 -19.00 27.21 -28.55
C GLU A 20 -19.68 27.95 -27.39
N LEU A 21 -19.02 27.91 -26.23
CA LEU A 21 -19.31 28.58 -24.96
C LEU A 21 -20.26 27.86 -23.99
N ALA A 22 -19.77 27.70 -22.75
CA ALA A 22 -20.36 27.03 -21.58
C ALA A 22 -20.39 25.48 -21.59
N GLY A 23 -19.22 24.85 -21.74
CA GLY A 23 -19.01 23.41 -21.53
C GLY A 23 -18.08 23.09 -20.35
N PHE A 24 -18.59 22.36 -19.36
CA PHE A 24 -17.91 21.49 -18.38
C PHE A 24 -16.40 21.62 -18.12
N THR A 25 -16.07 22.08 -16.91
CA THR A 25 -14.86 21.64 -16.16
C THR A 25 -15.23 21.14 -14.76
N GLN A 26 -16.31 20.34 -14.66
CA GLN A 26 -16.56 19.55 -13.47
C GLN A 26 -15.77 18.25 -13.56
N SER A 27 -14.46 18.34 -13.32
CA SER A 27 -13.61 17.17 -13.09
C SER A 27 -14.13 16.46 -11.86
N ALA A 28 -14.88 15.39 -12.06
CA ALA A 28 -15.29 14.50 -10.99
C ALA A 28 -14.03 13.86 -10.43
N HIS A 29 -13.53 14.40 -9.31
CA HIS A 29 -12.46 13.79 -8.53
C HIS A 29 -12.96 12.46 -8.00
N LEU A 30 -12.74 11.40 -8.78
CA LEU A 30 -12.82 10.04 -8.31
C LEU A 30 -11.76 9.90 -7.21
N GLN A 31 -12.23 9.84 -5.97
CA GLN A 31 -11.38 9.49 -4.84
C GLN A 31 -10.73 8.13 -5.15
N PRO A 32 -9.43 7.94 -4.91
CA PRO A 32 -8.88 6.60 -4.88
C PRO A 32 -9.64 5.83 -3.79
N LEU A 33 -10.32 4.74 -4.17
CA LEU A 33 -10.94 3.84 -3.21
C LEU A 33 -9.87 3.43 -2.19
N PRO A 34 -10.11 3.59 -0.89
CA PRO A 34 -9.13 3.16 0.10
C PRO A 34 -8.82 1.67 -0.11
N GLN A 35 -7.54 1.31 -0.24
CA GLN A 35 -7.13 -0.09 -0.03
C GLN A 35 -7.44 -0.56 1.42
N SER A 36 -7.89 0.35 2.29
CA SER A 36 -8.48 0.10 3.62
C SER A 36 -10.00 -0.18 3.61
N SER A 37 -10.70 -0.05 2.48
CA SER A 37 -12.16 -0.31 2.36
C SER A 37 -12.49 -1.50 1.47
N LEU A 38 -11.50 -2.33 1.17
CA LEU A 38 -11.70 -3.76 1.29
C LEU A 38 -11.21 -4.14 2.68
N SER A 39 -12.14 -4.17 3.63
CA SER A 39 -12.20 -5.41 4.40
C SER A 39 -12.25 -6.53 3.37
N GLN A 40 -11.16 -7.30 3.22
CA GLN A 40 -11.37 -8.73 3.07
C GLN A 40 -12.45 -9.05 4.10
N ILE A 41 -13.60 -9.57 3.64
CA ILE A 41 -14.55 -10.16 4.57
C ILE A 41 -13.73 -11.30 5.18
N GLN A 42 -13.15 -11.04 6.36
CA GLN A 42 -12.30 -11.96 7.08
C GLN A 42 -13.25 -13.07 7.48
N VAL A 43 -13.33 -14.10 6.63
CA VAL A 43 -14.35 -15.15 6.71
C VAL A 43 -14.19 -15.75 8.09
N THR A 44 -15.12 -15.43 8.99
CA THR A 44 -14.90 -15.72 10.39
C THR A 44 -15.01 -17.22 10.57
N GLN A 45 -14.42 -17.76 11.63
CA GLN A 45 -14.59 -19.18 11.95
C GLN A 45 -16.08 -19.56 12.11
N ALA A 46 -16.95 -18.60 12.45
CA ALA A 46 -18.40 -18.78 12.50
C ALA A 46 -19.06 -18.81 11.10
N ASP A 47 -18.58 -18.00 10.14
CA ASP A 47 -19.05 -18.05 8.75
C ASP A 47 -18.63 -19.38 8.09
N ILE A 48 -17.37 -19.77 8.29
CA ILE A 48 -16.85 -21.08 7.85
C ILE A 48 -17.67 -22.21 8.47
N ALA A 49 -17.91 -22.20 9.78
CA ALA A 49 -18.70 -23.22 10.45
C ALA A 49 -20.13 -23.31 9.88
N THR A 50 -20.75 -22.16 9.59
CA THR A 50 -22.13 -22.09 9.06
C THR A 50 -22.22 -22.70 7.67
N LEU A 51 -21.35 -22.27 6.75
CA LEU A 51 -21.28 -22.82 5.39
C LEU A 51 -20.92 -24.31 5.40
N THR A 52 -19.95 -24.69 6.25
CA THR A 52 -19.53 -26.08 6.41
C THR A 52 -20.67 -26.97 6.91
N GLN A 53 -21.46 -26.50 7.88
CA GLN A 53 -22.61 -27.25 8.38
C GLN A 53 -23.62 -27.50 7.27
N GLN A 54 -23.91 -26.49 6.42
CA GLN A 54 -24.87 -26.61 5.32
C GLN A 54 -24.46 -27.64 4.26
N VAL A 55 -23.17 -27.79 3.98
CA VAL A 55 -22.65 -28.78 3.00
C VAL A 55 -22.33 -30.15 3.61
N THR A 56 -22.33 -30.29 4.95
CA THR A 56 -21.96 -31.53 5.65
C THR A 56 -23.20 -32.33 6.06
N VAL A 57 -23.38 -33.51 5.47
CA VAL A 57 -24.49 -34.42 5.77
C VAL A 57 -24.13 -35.47 6.82
N VAL A 58 -25.15 -35.99 7.48
CA VAL A 58 -25.11 -37.23 8.27
C VAL A 58 -25.36 -38.41 7.34
N ILE A 59 -24.62 -39.51 7.53
CA ILE A 59 -24.96 -40.79 6.93
C ILE A 59 -25.33 -41.74 8.07
N ASN A 60 -26.62 -42.07 8.17
CA ASN A 60 -27.13 -43.08 9.09
C ASN A 60 -27.14 -44.46 8.43
N GLY A 61 -26.81 -45.47 9.21
CA GLY A 61 -26.73 -46.89 8.84
C GLY A 61 -26.05 -47.67 9.97
N GLN A 62 -25.60 -48.90 9.71
CA GLN A 62 -24.90 -49.75 10.69
C GLN A 62 -23.61 -49.12 11.23
N ASN A 63 -22.90 -48.35 10.40
CA ASN A 63 -21.71 -47.57 10.77
C ASN A 63 -21.96 -46.08 10.51
N PRO A 64 -22.61 -45.33 11.42
CA PRO A 64 -22.98 -43.94 11.16
C PRO A 64 -21.76 -43.04 10.96
N GLY A 65 -21.78 -42.24 9.88
CA GLY A 65 -20.69 -41.35 9.50
C GLY A 65 -21.17 -39.96 9.11
N SER A 66 -20.32 -39.26 8.36
CA SER A 66 -20.55 -37.94 7.78
C SER A 66 -20.25 -37.96 6.27
N GLY A 67 -20.75 -36.98 5.52
CA GLY A 67 -20.45 -36.81 4.11
C GLY A 67 -20.46 -35.34 3.70
N VAL A 68 -19.99 -35.03 2.50
CA VAL A 68 -19.93 -33.67 1.95
C VAL A 68 -20.71 -33.60 0.64
N ILE A 69 -21.61 -32.62 0.48
CA ILE A 69 -22.28 -32.34 -0.79
C ILE A 69 -21.27 -31.68 -1.74
N ILE A 70 -20.82 -32.42 -2.77
CA ILE A 70 -19.76 -31.97 -3.69
C ILE A 70 -20.26 -31.50 -5.06
N GLY A 71 -21.53 -31.76 -5.41
CA GLY A 71 -22.10 -31.33 -6.69
C GLY A 71 -23.58 -31.68 -6.87
N LYS A 72 -24.20 -31.08 -7.89
CA LYS A 72 -25.64 -31.23 -8.19
C LYS A 72 -25.88 -31.32 -9.70
N GLN A 73 -26.76 -32.23 -10.11
CA GLN A 73 -27.25 -32.34 -11.49
C GLN A 73 -28.78 -32.48 -11.49
N GLY A 74 -29.49 -31.48 -12.04
CA GLY A 74 -30.94 -31.40 -11.89
C GLY A 74 -31.34 -31.35 -10.42
N ASN A 75 -32.15 -32.31 -9.96
CA ASN A 75 -32.54 -32.44 -8.55
C ASN A 75 -31.72 -33.48 -7.79
N THR A 76 -30.72 -34.10 -8.43
CA THR A 76 -29.84 -35.11 -7.82
C THR A 76 -28.59 -34.45 -7.25
N TYR A 77 -28.33 -34.68 -5.97
CA TYR A 77 -27.15 -34.25 -5.26
C TYR A 77 -26.15 -35.40 -5.15
N THR A 78 -24.86 -35.11 -5.30
CA THR A 78 -23.76 -36.08 -5.12
C THR A 78 -23.03 -35.78 -3.82
N VAL A 79 -22.91 -36.79 -2.97
CA VAL A 79 -22.22 -36.74 -1.67
C VAL A 79 -20.94 -37.57 -1.74
N LEU A 80 -19.82 -37.00 -1.31
CA LEU A 80 -18.57 -37.72 -1.09
C LEU A 80 -18.44 -38.09 0.40
N THR A 81 -18.04 -39.32 0.68
CA THR A 81 -17.81 -39.84 2.04
C THR A 81 -16.68 -40.87 2.05
N ALA A 82 -16.29 -41.35 3.22
CA ALA A 82 -15.35 -42.44 3.36
C ALA A 82 -16.02 -43.80 3.05
N ASN A 83 -15.34 -44.67 2.30
CA ASN A 83 -15.90 -45.95 1.86
C ASN A 83 -16.29 -46.87 3.03
N HIS A 84 -15.54 -46.86 4.14
CA HIS A 84 -15.86 -47.66 5.31
C HIS A 84 -17.20 -47.30 5.99
N VAL A 85 -17.72 -46.08 5.80
CA VAL A 85 -19.05 -45.66 6.27
C VAL A 85 -20.16 -46.44 5.52
N VAL A 86 -19.91 -46.79 4.26
CA VAL A 86 -20.85 -47.49 3.36
C VAL A 86 -20.34 -48.86 2.90
N ALA A 87 -19.55 -49.53 3.75
CA ALA A 87 -18.84 -50.78 3.42
C ALA A 87 -19.73 -52.02 3.23
N SER A 88 -20.94 -52.02 3.77
CA SER A 88 -21.87 -53.15 3.73
C SER A 88 -23.24 -52.72 3.20
N PRO A 89 -24.01 -53.59 2.53
CA PRO A 89 -25.40 -53.30 2.17
C PRO A 89 -26.26 -53.04 3.42
N ASP A 90 -26.98 -51.92 3.44
CA ASP A 90 -27.81 -51.49 4.57
C ASP A 90 -28.88 -50.46 4.12
N GLU A 91 -29.88 -50.19 4.98
CA GLU A 91 -30.90 -49.16 4.76
C GLU A 91 -30.38 -47.76 5.15
N TYR A 92 -29.41 -47.27 4.38
CA TYR A 92 -28.79 -45.97 4.64
C TYR A 92 -29.76 -44.79 4.45
N GLN A 93 -29.63 -43.78 5.32
CA GLN A 93 -30.27 -42.47 5.16
C GLN A 93 -29.22 -41.36 5.16
N ILE A 94 -29.33 -40.45 4.19
CA ILE A 94 -28.58 -39.20 4.17
C ILE A 94 -29.45 -38.16 4.87
N VAL A 95 -28.99 -37.58 5.97
CA VAL A 95 -29.70 -36.49 6.67
C VAL A 95 -28.98 -35.18 6.43
N THR A 96 -29.67 -34.23 5.83
CA THR A 96 -29.16 -32.89 5.51
C THR A 96 -29.14 -31.98 6.75
N ALA A 97 -28.46 -30.84 6.66
CA ALA A 97 -28.23 -29.93 7.78
C ALA A 97 -29.52 -29.36 8.42
N ASP A 98 -30.63 -29.35 7.67
CA ASP A 98 -31.98 -29.00 8.09
C ASP A 98 -32.74 -30.15 8.79
N GLY A 99 -32.11 -31.32 8.95
CA GLY A 99 -32.67 -32.52 9.56
C GLY A 99 -33.52 -33.38 8.62
N VAL A 100 -33.65 -33.01 7.33
CA VAL A 100 -34.45 -33.79 6.36
C VAL A 100 -33.72 -35.09 5.99
N GLN A 101 -34.45 -36.21 6.06
CA GLN A 101 -33.93 -37.55 5.78
C GLN A 101 -34.24 -37.95 4.34
N HIS A 102 -33.20 -38.36 3.60
CA HIS A 102 -33.30 -38.87 2.23
C HIS A 102 -32.85 -40.34 2.21
N PRO A 103 -33.70 -41.30 1.79
CA PRO A 103 -33.31 -42.70 1.70
C PRO A 103 -32.31 -42.91 0.57
N LEU A 104 -31.21 -43.62 0.85
CA LEU A 104 -30.18 -43.95 -0.14
C LEU A 104 -30.49 -45.30 -0.78
N ASN A 105 -30.58 -45.34 -2.11
CA ASN A 105 -30.55 -46.62 -2.81
C ASN A 105 -29.12 -47.18 -2.82
N TYR A 106 -28.85 -48.19 -1.99
CA TYR A 106 -27.50 -48.75 -1.87
C TYR A 106 -26.91 -49.25 -3.20
N THR A 107 -27.73 -49.67 -4.18
CA THR A 107 -27.20 -50.12 -5.49
C THR A 107 -26.60 -48.97 -6.33
N THR A 108 -26.79 -47.71 -5.94
CA THR A 108 -26.18 -46.54 -6.60
C THR A 108 -24.91 -46.06 -5.92
N VAL A 109 -24.46 -46.70 -4.83
CA VAL A 109 -23.22 -46.37 -4.14
C VAL A 109 -22.02 -46.72 -5.03
N ARG A 110 -21.21 -45.71 -5.37
CA ARG A 110 -20.04 -45.86 -6.24
C ARG A 110 -18.76 -45.72 -5.42
N ARG A 111 -18.06 -46.83 -5.21
CA ARG A 111 -16.79 -46.88 -4.46
C ARG A 111 -15.63 -46.58 -5.40
N LEU A 112 -14.68 -45.77 -4.95
CA LEU A 112 -13.50 -45.45 -5.76
C LEU A 112 -12.46 -46.58 -5.65
N PRO A 113 -11.85 -47.02 -6.75
CA PRO A 113 -10.81 -48.06 -6.71
C PRO A 113 -9.61 -47.64 -5.86
N ASN A 114 -9.15 -48.53 -4.99
CA ASN A 114 -7.96 -48.34 -4.13
C ASN A 114 -8.00 -47.13 -3.17
N LEU A 115 -9.17 -46.53 -2.94
CA LEU A 115 -9.35 -45.41 -2.02
C LEU A 115 -10.41 -45.76 -0.97
N ASP A 116 -10.25 -45.25 0.26
CA ASP A 116 -11.31 -45.29 1.29
C ASP A 116 -12.36 -44.20 1.02
N LEU A 117 -12.83 -44.05 -0.23
CA LEU A 117 -13.83 -43.07 -0.66
C LEU A 117 -15.02 -43.71 -1.41
N ALA A 118 -16.21 -43.14 -1.21
CA ALA A 118 -17.41 -43.51 -1.94
C ALA A 118 -18.29 -42.29 -2.27
N LEU A 119 -18.95 -42.36 -3.43
CA LEU A 119 -19.95 -41.41 -3.89
C LEU A 119 -21.35 -41.97 -3.65
N LEU A 120 -22.19 -41.17 -3.02
CA LEU A 120 -23.61 -41.42 -2.77
C LEU A 120 -24.45 -40.40 -3.55
N GLN A 121 -25.71 -40.73 -3.82
CA GLN A 121 -26.64 -39.80 -4.47
C GLN A 121 -28.00 -39.82 -3.79
N PHE A 122 -28.62 -38.64 -3.70
CA PHE A 122 -30.01 -38.47 -3.26
C PHE A 122 -30.70 -37.40 -4.11
N THR A 123 -32.03 -37.45 -4.19
CA THR A 123 -32.83 -36.52 -4.99
C THR A 123 -33.70 -35.67 -4.09
N SER A 124 -33.62 -34.34 -4.23
CA SER A 124 -34.48 -33.41 -3.50
C SER A 124 -34.92 -32.24 -4.36
N ASN A 125 -36.13 -31.76 -4.10
CA ASN A 125 -36.66 -30.51 -4.67
C ASN A 125 -36.25 -29.28 -3.83
N GLN A 126 -35.65 -29.48 -2.65
CA GLN A 126 -35.06 -28.41 -1.85
C GLN A 126 -33.68 -28.04 -2.40
N SER A 127 -33.28 -26.79 -2.19
CA SER A 127 -31.93 -26.31 -2.49
C SER A 127 -31.03 -26.47 -1.27
N TYR A 128 -29.99 -27.29 -1.40
CA TYR A 128 -28.85 -27.37 -0.50
C TYR A 128 -27.62 -26.73 -1.13
N GLU A 129 -26.76 -26.17 -0.27
CA GLU A 129 -25.45 -25.65 -0.63
C GLU A 129 -24.51 -26.77 -1.10
N ILE A 130 -23.49 -26.39 -1.87
CA ILE A 130 -22.48 -27.29 -2.42
C ILE A 130 -21.11 -26.79 -1.98
N ALA A 131 -20.22 -27.69 -1.55
CA ALA A 131 -18.88 -27.33 -1.12
C ALA A 131 -18.10 -26.62 -2.24
N GLN A 132 -17.44 -25.50 -1.89
CA GLN A 132 -16.43 -24.89 -2.76
C GLN A 132 -15.15 -25.71 -2.72
N MET A 133 -14.55 -26.00 -3.87
CA MET A 133 -13.33 -26.80 -3.96
C MET A 133 -12.08 -25.94 -3.75
N GLY A 134 -11.16 -26.43 -2.91
CA GLY A 134 -9.85 -25.85 -2.65
C GLY A 134 -8.74 -26.64 -3.35
N ASP A 135 -7.49 -26.24 -3.09
CA ASP A 135 -6.30 -26.94 -3.60
C ASP A 135 -5.65 -27.71 -2.45
N ALA A 136 -5.50 -29.02 -2.60
CA ALA A 136 -4.95 -29.86 -1.54
C ALA A 136 -3.46 -29.59 -1.26
N ASP A 137 -2.73 -29.02 -2.22
CA ASP A 137 -1.29 -28.80 -2.07
C ASP A 137 -0.93 -27.66 -1.11
N ILE A 138 -1.88 -26.80 -0.74
CA ILE A 138 -1.70 -25.82 0.34
C ILE A 138 -1.59 -26.50 1.71
N ALA A 139 -1.95 -27.78 1.81
CA ALA A 139 -1.83 -28.61 3.01
C ALA A 139 -0.36 -29.01 3.28
N GLN A 140 0.49 -28.01 3.50
CA GLN A 140 1.87 -28.17 3.96
C GLN A 140 1.94 -28.18 5.49
N PRO A 141 2.99 -28.75 6.10
CA PRO A 141 3.16 -28.74 7.56
C PRO A 141 3.04 -27.32 8.15
N GLY A 142 2.16 -27.16 9.15
CA GLY A 142 1.84 -25.89 9.78
C GLY A 142 0.63 -25.14 9.19
N THR A 143 0.15 -25.51 7.99
CA THR A 143 -1.09 -24.93 7.42
C THR A 143 -2.27 -25.21 8.35
N SER A 144 -3.03 -24.17 8.67
CA SER A 144 -4.24 -24.28 9.49
C SER A 144 -5.38 -24.90 8.68
N VAL A 145 -6.06 -25.89 9.27
CA VAL A 145 -7.16 -26.63 8.64
C VAL A 145 -8.30 -26.87 9.61
N TYR A 146 -9.52 -26.92 9.09
CA TYR A 146 -10.71 -27.29 9.84
C TYR A 146 -11.18 -28.67 9.45
N ILE A 147 -11.50 -29.50 10.45
CA ILE A 147 -12.15 -30.80 10.25
C ILE A 147 -13.56 -30.69 10.79
N ALA A 148 -14.55 -31.00 9.97
CA ALA A 148 -15.94 -31.01 10.39
C ALA A 148 -16.62 -32.36 10.22
N GLY A 149 -17.77 -32.51 10.85
CA GLY A 149 -18.57 -33.72 10.78
C GLY A 149 -19.62 -33.78 11.89
N TRP A 150 -20.29 -34.91 11.96
CA TRP A 150 -21.36 -35.19 12.90
C TRP A 150 -20.97 -36.38 13.79
N PRO A 151 -20.32 -36.14 14.94
CA PRO A 151 -20.06 -37.16 15.94
C PRO A 151 -21.28 -38.05 16.27
N HIS A 152 -21.04 -39.33 16.53
CA HIS A 152 -22.04 -40.21 17.11
C HIS A 152 -22.21 -39.93 18.61
N PRO A 153 -23.44 -40.00 19.17
CA PRO A 153 -23.65 -39.85 20.61
C PRO A 153 -22.81 -40.84 21.44
N GLY A 154 -22.43 -40.44 22.65
CA GLY A 154 -21.61 -41.21 23.57
C GLY A 154 -21.46 -40.50 24.92
N ILE A 155 -20.52 -40.96 25.75
CA ILE A 155 -20.38 -40.49 27.15
C ILE A 155 -20.25 -38.95 27.26
N ALA A 156 -19.63 -38.30 26.27
CA ALA A 156 -19.39 -36.85 26.28
C ALA A 156 -20.43 -36.01 25.51
N ILE A 157 -21.32 -36.63 24.73
CA ILE A 157 -22.32 -35.94 23.88
C ILE A 157 -23.58 -36.80 23.78
N THR A 158 -24.69 -36.33 24.36
CA THR A 158 -25.95 -37.10 24.42
C THR A 158 -26.73 -37.10 23.12
N GLU A 159 -26.44 -36.16 22.22
CA GLU A 159 -27.10 -35.99 20.92
C GLU A 159 -26.05 -35.71 19.83
N ARG A 160 -26.42 -35.98 18.57
CA ARG A 160 -25.55 -35.75 17.40
C ARG A 160 -25.52 -34.26 17.07
N ILE A 161 -24.50 -33.57 17.55
CA ILE A 161 -24.24 -32.14 17.26
C ILE A 161 -23.27 -31.98 16.08
N PHE A 162 -23.37 -30.89 15.34
CA PHE A 162 -22.34 -30.53 14.36
C PHE A 162 -21.06 -30.13 15.10
N GLN A 163 -19.92 -30.70 14.71
CA GLN A 163 -18.63 -30.36 15.29
C GLN A 163 -17.66 -29.96 14.19
N MET A 164 -17.10 -28.76 14.28
CA MET A 164 -15.94 -28.32 13.51
C MET A 164 -14.78 -28.05 14.48
N THR A 165 -13.60 -28.57 14.19
CA THR A 165 -12.40 -28.34 15.03
C THR A 165 -11.27 -27.71 14.23
N PRO A 166 -10.61 -26.66 14.77
CA PRO A 166 -9.37 -26.14 14.21
C PRO A 166 -8.20 -27.08 14.54
N GLY A 167 -7.15 -26.96 13.75
CA GLY A 167 -5.91 -27.70 13.89
C GLY A 167 -4.97 -27.36 12.75
N GLN A 168 -3.90 -28.14 12.60
CA GLN A 168 -2.89 -27.91 11.59
C GLN A 168 -2.52 -29.23 10.89
N ILE A 169 -2.14 -29.12 9.63
CA ILE A 169 -1.43 -30.20 8.93
C ILE A 169 -0.09 -30.43 9.64
N SER A 170 0.16 -31.68 10.04
CA SER A 170 1.45 -32.12 10.59
C SER A 170 2.34 -32.78 9.53
N GLY A 171 1.77 -33.21 8.40
CA GLY A 171 2.52 -33.80 7.30
C GLY A 171 1.64 -34.27 6.14
N ARG A 172 2.27 -34.57 5.00
CA ARG A 172 1.66 -35.28 3.87
C ARG A 172 2.55 -36.46 3.47
N SER A 173 1.98 -37.66 3.36
CA SER A 173 2.70 -38.86 2.91
C SER A 173 2.88 -38.85 1.39
N GLN A 174 4.12 -38.83 0.90
CA GLN A 174 4.41 -38.87 -0.54
C GLN A 174 4.16 -40.24 -1.20
N SER A 175 4.05 -41.31 -0.41
CA SER A 175 3.71 -42.66 -0.91
C SER A 175 2.24 -43.03 -0.71
N GLY A 176 1.46 -42.15 -0.06
CA GLY A 176 0.13 -42.48 0.45
C GLY A 176 0.09 -43.72 1.35
N THR A 177 -1.08 -44.34 1.38
CA THR A 177 -1.34 -45.71 1.86
C THR A 177 -2.09 -46.47 0.77
N GLU A 178 -2.25 -47.79 0.89
CA GLU A 178 -3.10 -48.60 -0.02
C GLU A 178 -4.58 -48.16 -0.08
N SER A 179 -5.00 -47.19 0.73
CA SER A 179 -6.35 -46.64 0.75
C SER A 179 -6.41 -45.12 0.49
N GLY A 180 -5.32 -44.52 -0.01
CA GLY A 180 -5.25 -43.10 -0.39
C GLY A 180 -5.07 -42.09 0.74
N TYR A 181 -4.87 -42.53 1.98
CA TYR A 181 -4.56 -41.61 3.08
C TYR A 181 -3.18 -40.99 2.88
N GLU A 182 -3.15 -39.66 2.78
CA GLU A 182 -1.93 -38.87 2.60
C GLU A 182 -1.84 -37.73 3.61
N LEU A 183 -2.94 -37.03 3.89
CA LEU A 183 -2.96 -35.88 4.80
C LEU A 183 -2.89 -36.35 6.26
N VAL A 184 -2.01 -35.74 7.05
CA VAL A 184 -1.89 -35.96 8.50
C VAL A 184 -2.10 -34.63 9.23
N TYR A 185 -3.00 -34.59 10.23
CA TYR A 185 -3.34 -33.36 10.96
C TYR A 185 -3.73 -33.58 12.43
N THR A 186 -3.61 -32.50 13.21
CA THR A 186 -3.67 -32.47 14.69
C THR A 186 -5.07 -32.27 15.30
N ASN A 187 -6.10 -32.12 14.47
CA ASN A 187 -7.46 -31.75 14.89
C ASN A 187 -8.10 -32.80 15.82
N ILE A 188 -8.87 -32.35 16.83
CA ILE A 188 -9.59 -33.28 17.72
C ILE A 188 -10.87 -33.75 17.03
N THR A 189 -10.90 -35.02 16.60
CA THR A 189 -12.05 -35.66 15.94
C THR A 189 -12.78 -36.62 16.88
N ARG A 190 -13.98 -37.08 16.50
CA ARG A 190 -14.76 -38.11 17.23
C ARG A 190 -15.33 -39.15 16.25
N SER A 191 -15.64 -40.34 16.77
CA SER A 191 -16.33 -41.38 16.00
C SER A 191 -17.63 -40.83 15.39
N GLY A 192 -17.89 -41.15 14.12
CA GLY A 192 -18.99 -40.58 13.33
C GLY A 192 -18.62 -39.37 12.46
N MET A 193 -17.47 -38.70 12.70
CA MET A 193 -16.98 -37.64 11.82
C MET A 193 -16.35 -38.15 10.51
N SER A 194 -16.01 -39.44 10.42
CA SER A 194 -15.46 -40.07 9.22
C SER A 194 -16.36 -39.85 8.00
N GLY A 195 -15.75 -39.47 6.87
CA GLY A 195 -16.39 -38.99 5.66
C GLY A 195 -16.72 -37.49 5.63
N GLY A 196 -16.51 -36.76 6.73
CA GLY A 196 -16.67 -35.30 6.79
C GLY A 196 -15.54 -34.52 6.10
N PRO A 197 -15.69 -33.20 5.91
CA PRO A 197 -14.75 -32.40 5.12
C PRO A 197 -13.46 -32.07 5.89
N VAL A 198 -12.36 -32.05 5.14
CA VAL A 198 -11.10 -31.33 5.47
C VAL A 198 -11.12 -30.02 4.72
N LEU A 199 -10.99 -28.90 5.43
CA LEU A 199 -11.12 -27.56 4.87
C LEU A 199 -9.87 -26.71 5.09
N ASP A 200 -9.62 -25.80 4.16
CA ASP A 200 -8.62 -24.74 4.30
C ASP A 200 -9.11 -23.56 5.16
N SER A 201 -8.24 -22.55 5.32
CA SER A 201 -8.53 -21.34 6.09
C SER A 201 -9.64 -20.45 5.50
N LEU A 202 -10.10 -20.71 4.27
CA LEU A 202 -11.21 -20.03 3.61
C LEU A 202 -12.50 -20.86 3.62
N GLY A 203 -12.48 -22.07 4.19
CA GLY A 203 -13.63 -22.99 4.21
C GLY A 203 -13.81 -23.80 2.92
N ARG A 204 -12.80 -23.87 2.05
CA ARG A 204 -12.85 -24.66 0.81
C ARG A 204 -12.42 -26.11 1.08
N LEU A 205 -13.05 -27.06 0.42
CA LEU A 205 -12.78 -28.49 0.54
C LEU A 205 -11.41 -28.84 -0.05
N ILE A 206 -10.51 -29.36 0.77
CA ILE A 206 -9.17 -29.83 0.36
C ILE A 206 -8.96 -31.34 0.58
N GLY A 207 -9.94 -32.03 1.18
CA GLY A 207 -9.92 -33.48 1.35
C GLY A 207 -11.09 -33.99 2.18
N ILE A 208 -11.06 -35.29 2.48
CA ILE A 208 -12.07 -36.00 3.29
C ILE A 208 -11.39 -36.64 4.50
N HIS A 209 -11.95 -36.42 5.69
CA HIS A 209 -11.49 -37.06 6.92
C HIS A 209 -11.92 -38.52 6.92
N GLY A 210 -11.01 -39.46 7.22
CA GLY A 210 -11.38 -40.87 7.31
C GLY A 210 -11.08 -41.52 8.66
N ARG A 211 -9.86 -41.40 9.18
CA ARG A 211 -9.43 -42.12 10.40
C ARG A 211 -8.74 -41.20 11.39
N ALA A 212 -8.86 -41.54 12.67
CA ALA A 212 -8.01 -41.01 13.73
C ALA A 212 -7.03 -42.12 14.15
N GLU A 213 -5.77 -41.77 14.37
CA GLU A 213 -4.82 -42.69 14.99
C GLU A 213 -5.05 -42.72 16.51
N GLY A 214 -5.16 -43.92 17.07
CA GLY A 214 -5.35 -44.11 18.50
C GLY A 214 -5.13 -45.57 18.89
N GLN A 215 -4.74 -45.76 20.14
CA GLN A 215 -4.57 -47.07 20.75
C GLN A 215 -5.74 -47.34 21.68
N ALA A 216 -6.49 -48.41 21.40
CA ALA A 216 -7.57 -48.88 22.25
C ALA A 216 -6.99 -49.42 23.57
N ILE A 217 -7.05 -48.64 24.64
CA ILE A 217 -6.60 -49.07 25.97
C ILE A 217 -7.78 -49.68 26.71
N TYR A 218 -7.71 -50.99 26.94
CA TYR A 218 -8.65 -51.70 27.80
C TYR A 218 -8.47 -51.26 29.26
N ASN A 219 -9.54 -50.74 29.87
CA ASN A 219 -9.59 -50.43 31.29
C ASN A 219 -10.08 -51.66 32.08
N PRO A 220 -9.21 -52.35 32.84
CA PRO A 220 -9.60 -53.55 33.58
C PRO A 220 -10.56 -53.25 34.75
N ASP A 221 -10.65 -51.99 35.22
CA ASP A 221 -11.48 -51.61 36.36
C ASP A 221 -12.93 -51.29 35.97
N THR A 222 -13.18 -50.85 34.72
CA THR A 222 -14.55 -50.60 34.20
C THR A 222 -15.01 -51.61 33.15
N GLY A 223 -14.08 -52.33 32.52
CA GLY A 223 -14.34 -53.26 31.42
C GLY A 223 -14.46 -52.60 30.05
N ASP A 224 -14.33 -51.27 29.97
CA ASP A 224 -14.43 -50.51 28.71
C ASP A 224 -13.09 -50.38 28.01
N THR A 225 -13.12 -50.30 26.67
CA THR A 225 -11.95 -49.92 25.86
C THR A 225 -12.02 -48.43 25.56
N VAL A 226 -10.99 -47.67 25.96
CA VAL A 226 -10.87 -46.24 25.70
C VAL A 226 -9.82 -46.01 24.63
N ASP A 227 -10.23 -45.49 23.46
CA ASP A 227 -9.31 -45.09 22.41
C ASP A 227 -8.53 -43.84 22.83
N ILE A 228 -7.27 -44.02 23.26
CA ILE A 228 -6.35 -42.90 23.43
C ILE A 228 -5.81 -42.54 22.06
N LYS A 229 -6.34 -41.45 21.50
CA LYS A 229 -5.84 -40.87 20.24
C LYS A 229 -4.41 -40.37 20.43
N SER A 230 -3.52 -40.69 19.48
CA SER A 230 -2.13 -40.22 19.48
C SER A 230 -2.03 -38.70 19.23
N GLY A 231 -3.11 -38.09 18.75
CA GLY A 231 -3.20 -36.71 18.31
C GLY A 231 -3.20 -36.56 16.78
N PHE A 232 -2.88 -37.62 16.03
CA PHE A 232 -2.84 -37.59 14.57
C PHE A 232 -4.12 -38.17 13.94
N ASN A 233 -4.51 -37.58 12.82
CA ASN A 233 -5.67 -37.99 12.02
C ASN A 233 -5.28 -38.02 10.56
N LEU A 234 -5.93 -38.92 9.81
CA LEU A 234 -5.65 -39.20 8.41
C LEU A 234 -6.82 -38.79 7.52
N GLY A 235 -6.49 -38.07 6.44
CA GLY A 235 -7.41 -37.69 5.38
C GLY A 235 -6.92 -38.07 3.99
N ILE A 236 -7.86 -38.20 3.07
CA ILE A 236 -7.62 -38.39 1.64
C ILE A 236 -7.76 -37.01 0.99
N PRO A 237 -6.73 -36.47 0.31
CA PRO A 237 -6.77 -35.15 -0.27
C PRO A 237 -7.64 -35.09 -1.54
N LEU A 238 -8.07 -33.88 -1.91
CA LEU A 238 -9.03 -33.68 -3.00
C LEU A 238 -8.43 -33.97 -4.39
N ASP A 239 -7.14 -33.75 -4.59
CA ASP A 239 -6.43 -34.10 -5.83
C ASP A 239 -6.42 -35.62 -6.08
N THR A 240 -6.14 -36.44 -5.06
CA THR A 240 -6.24 -37.91 -5.14
C THR A 240 -7.66 -38.38 -5.45
N PHE A 241 -8.69 -37.66 -4.99
CA PHE A 241 -10.08 -37.88 -5.44
C PHE A 241 -10.29 -37.49 -6.91
N ILE A 242 -9.79 -36.32 -7.34
CA ILE A 242 -9.92 -35.82 -8.72
C ILE A 242 -9.28 -36.79 -9.71
N GLU A 243 -8.03 -37.22 -9.49
CA GLU A 243 -7.32 -38.14 -10.37
C GLU A 243 -8.05 -39.49 -10.51
N SER A 244 -8.60 -40.00 -9.40
CA SER A 244 -9.37 -41.25 -9.40
C SER A 244 -10.72 -41.11 -10.11
N ILE A 245 -11.46 -40.01 -9.91
CA ILE A 245 -12.76 -39.81 -10.53
C ILE A 245 -12.65 -39.40 -12.01
N GLU A 246 -11.58 -38.73 -12.44
CA GLU A 246 -11.32 -38.46 -13.86
C GLU A 246 -11.13 -39.76 -14.66
N ALA A 247 -10.45 -40.76 -14.09
CA ALA A 247 -10.29 -42.08 -14.68
C ALA A 247 -11.57 -42.94 -14.67
N MET A 248 -12.51 -42.68 -13.75
CA MET A 248 -13.72 -43.49 -13.53
C MET A 248 -14.99 -42.90 -14.14
N ASP A 249 -15.31 -41.63 -13.82
CA ASP A 249 -16.48 -40.90 -14.30
C ASP A 249 -16.24 -39.38 -14.17
N SER A 250 -15.58 -38.80 -15.17
CA SER A 250 -15.25 -37.38 -15.21
C SER A 250 -16.48 -36.44 -15.27
N THR A 251 -17.71 -36.96 -15.39
CA THR A 251 -18.93 -36.14 -15.37
C THR A 251 -19.23 -35.59 -13.98
N VAL A 252 -18.78 -36.24 -12.90
CA VAL A 252 -18.98 -35.80 -11.51
C VAL A 252 -18.42 -34.38 -11.30
N LEU A 253 -17.25 -34.08 -11.86
CA LEU A 253 -16.62 -32.75 -11.74
C LEU A 253 -17.45 -31.65 -12.42
N SER A 254 -18.16 -31.96 -13.50
CA SER A 254 -19.04 -30.98 -14.19
C SER A 254 -20.31 -30.62 -13.41
N THR A 255 -20.56 -31.27 -12.26
CA THR A 255 -21.71 -30.97 -11.38
C THR A 255 -21.42 -29.86 -10.35
N ASN A 256 -20.22 -29.28 -10.37
CA ASN A 256 -19.82 -28.15 -9.53
C ASN A 256 -18.71 -27.32 -10.21
N PRO A 257 -18.99 -26.08 -10.67
CA PRO A 257 -18.01 -25.22 -11.35
C PRO A 257 -16.71 -24.98 -10.56
N SER A 258 -16.76 -25.01 -9.22
CA SER A 258 -15.57 -24.73 -8.39
C SER A 258 -14.44 -25.75 -8.55
N PHE A 259 -14.69 -26.93 -9.13
CA PHE A 259 -13.62 -27.86 -9.54
C PHE A 259 -12.63 -27.26 -10.55
N ALA A 260 -12.97 -26.19 -11.28
CA ALA A 260 -12.03 -25.49 -12.15
C ALA A 260 -10.79 -24.95 -11.40
N TYR A 261 -10.94 -24.57 -10.13
CA TYR A 261 -9.83 -24.08 -9.30
C TYR A 261 -8.74 -25.15 -9.04
N PRO A 262 -9.01 -26.32 -8.41
CA PRO A 262 -7.98 -27.35 -8.21
C PRO A 262 -7.43 -27.93 -9.51
N LEU A 263 -8.25 -28.08 -10.56
CA LEU A 263 -7.79 -28.54 -11.87
C LEU A 263 -6.75 -27.59 -12.47
N SER A 264 -6.99 -26.27 -12.37
CA SER A 264 -6.02 -25.26 -12.78
C SER A 264 -4.75 -25.30 -11.92
N LYS A 265 -4.84 -25.63 -10.62
CA LYS A 265 -3.66 -25.74 -9.75
C LYS A 265 -2.82 -27.00 -10.06
N GLN A 266 -3.47 -28.11 -10.40
CA GLN A 266 -2.79 -29.29 -10.94
C GLN A 266 -2.11 -28.99 -12.29
N ALA A 267 -2.76 -28.21 -13.16
CA ALA A 267 -2.20 -27.73 -14.41
C ALA A 267 -1.00 -26.77 -14.23
N ASP A 268 -1.06 -25.85 -13.26
CA ASP A 268 0.07 -24.98 -12.87
C ASP A 268 1.30 -25.83 -12.50
N ARG A 269 1.10 -26.90 -11.71
CA ARG A 269 2.17 -27.84 -11.29
C ARG A 269 2.73 -28.65 -12.45
N GLN A 270 1.87 -29.16 -13.33
CA GLN A 270 2.29 -29.86 -14.55
C GLN A 270 3.13 -28.93 -15.43
N LEU A 271 2.73 -27.67 -15.61
CA LEU A 271 3.48 -26.68 -16.38
C LEU A 271 4.85 -26.38 -15.76
N ALA A 272 4.91 -26.15 -14.44
CA ALA A 272 6.17 -25.95 -13.71
C ALA A 272 7.11 -27.17 -13.78
N ALA A 273 6.54 -28.39 -13.87
CA ALA A 273 7.26 -29.64 -14.10
C ALA A 273 7.59 -29.91 -15.60
N ASN A 274 7.40 -28.93 -16.49
CA ASN A 274 7.59 -29.03 -17.94
C ASN A 274 6.71 -30.10 -18.64
N GLN A 275 5.57 -30.44 -18.05
CA GLN A 275 4.55 -31.35 -18.61
C GLN A 275 3.51 -30.54 -19.40
N ILE A 276 3.96 -29.88 -20.46
CA ILE A 276 3.19 -28.85 -21.17
C ILE A 276 1.85 -29.36 -21.75
N GLN A 277 1.85 -30.51 -22.43
CA GLN A 277 0.62 -31.04 -23.06
C GLN A 277 -0.42 -31.52 -22.03
N PRO A 278 -0.05 -32.25 -20.95
CA PRO A 278 -0.93 -32.46 -19.80
C PRO A 278 -1.51 -31.16 -19.23
N ALA A 279 -0.67 -30.14 -18.99
CA ALA A 279 -1.12 -28.87 -18.44
C ALA A 279 -2.18 -28.19 -19.32
N ILE A 280 -1.96 -28.14 -20.65
CA ILE A 280 -2.93 -27.59 -21.61
C ILE A 280 -4.26 -28.34 -21.53
N ALA A 281 -4.23 -29.68 -21.50
CA ALA A 281 -5.45 -30.50 -21.39
C ALA A 281 -6.20 -30.22 -20.07
N GLN A 282 -5.47 -30.04 -18.97
CA GLN A 282 -6.07 -29.82 -17.65
C GLN A 282 -6.62 -28.40 -17.47
N TYR A 283 -5.99 -27.35 -18.04
CA TYR A 283 -6.60 -26.03 -18.13
C TYR A 283 -7.83 -26.01 -19.05
N GLN A 284 -7.78 -26.72 -20.20
CA GLN A 284 -8.96 -26.88 -21.07
C GLN A 284 -10.09 -27.60 -20.34
N ARG A 285 -9.78 -28.56 -19.47
CA ARG A 285 -10.77 -29.24 -18.62
C ARG A 285 -11.38 -28.31 -17.58
N ALA A 286 -10.58 -27.46 -16.94
CA ALA A 286 -11.07 -26.42 -16.04
C ALA A 286 -12.05 -25.47 -16.75
N LEU A 287 -11.71 -24.97 -17.95
CA LEU A 287 -12.62 -24.13 -18.76
C LEU A 287 -13.87 -24.86 -19.28
N ALA A 288 -13.80 -26.19 -19.46
CA ALA A 288 -14.97 -26.98 -19.83
C ALA A 288 -15.95 -27.20 -18.66
N ILE A 289 -15.47 -27.08 -17.41
CA ILE A 289 -16.27 -27.14 -16.18
C ILE A 289 -16.80 -25.76 -15.80
N ASP A 290 -15.95 -24.73 -15.90
CA ASP A 290 -16.33 -23.32 -15.72
C ASP A 290 -15.72 -22.44 -16.82
N PRO A 291 -16.49 -22.10 -17.87
CA PRO A 291 -16.05 -21.18 -18.93
C PRO A 291 -15.75 -19.75 -18.45
N SER A 292 -16.18 -19.37 -17.23
CA SER A 292 -15.89 -18.06 -16.63
C SER A 292 -14.60 -18.06 -15.79
N TYR A 293 -13.98 -19.23 -15.58
CA TYR A 293 -12.72 -19.37 -14.84
C TYR A 293 -11.50 -18.94 -15.68
N PHE A 294 -11.40 -17.65 -15.95
CA PHE A 294 -10.36 -17.03 -16.77
C PHE A 294 -8.90 -17.33 -16.37
N PRO A 295 -8.51 -17.61 -15.11
CA PRO A 295 -7.13 -18.00 -14.78
C PRO A 295 -6.63 -19.20 -15.60
N ALA A 296 -7.49 -20.18 -15.91
CA ALA A 296 -7.12 -21.31 -16.76
C ALA A 296 -6.84 -20.88 -18.21
N GLY A 297 -7.51 -19.84 -18.72
CA GLY A 297 -7.20 -19.22 -20.02
C GLY A 297 -5.80 -18.59 -20.05
N ILE A 298 -5.37 -17.95 -18.95
CA ILE A 298 -3.98 -17.47 -18.81
C ILE A 298 -3.04 -18.67 -18.79
N GLY A 299 -3.35 -19.73 -18.04
CA GLY A 299 -2.58 -20.97 -17.98
C GLY A 299 -2.35 -21.63 -19.35
N ILE A 300 -3.36 -21.67 -20.22
CA ILE A 300 -3.21 -22.14 -21.61
C ILE A 300 -2.20 -21.27 -22.38
N GLY A 301 -2.30 -19.94 -22.27
CA GLY A 301 -1.36 -19.02 -22.93
C GLY A 301 0.08 -19.20 -22.42
N GLN A 302 0.26 -19.41 -21.12
CA GLN A 302 1.56 -19.71 -20.51
C GLN A 302 2.14 -21.04 -21.04
N ALA A 303 1.32 -22.08 -21.13
CA ALA A 303 1.75 -23.38 -21.63
C ALA A 303 2.07 -23.36 -23.14
N GLN A 304 1.31 -22.59 -23.94
CA GLN A 304 1.64 -22.33 -25.35
C GLN A 304 2.96 -21.56 -25.49
N TYR A 305 3.22 -20.60 -24.60
CA TYR A 305 4.47 -19.83 -24.58
C TYR A 305 5.67 -20.72 -24.25
N GLU A 306 5.54 -21.58 -23.23
CA GLU A 306 6.54 -22.60 -22.87
C GLU A 306 6.79 -23.59 -24.02
N ALA A 307 5.73 -23.97 -24.77
CA ALA A 307 5.84 -24.79 -25.98
C ALA A 307 6.57 -24.12 -27.16
N GLY A 308 6.82 -22.81 -27.08
CA GLY A 308 7.39 -22.00 -28.16
C GLY A 308 6.36 -21.37 -29.10
N ASP A 309 5.06 -21.69 -28.99
CA ASP A 309 4.00 -21.08 -29.79
C ASP A 309 3.59 -19.72 -29.20
N THR A 310 4.49 -18.76 -29.40
CA THR A 310 4.35 -17.38 -28.91
C THR A 310 3.17 -16.66 -29.60
N SER A 311 2.82 -17.05 -30.83
CA SER A 311 1.68 -16.48 -31.56
C SER A 311 0.35 -16.92 -30.94
N ALA A 312 0.19 -18.22 -30.63
CA ALA A 312 -0.98 -18.71 -29.92
C ALA A 312 -1.09 -18.08 -28.53
N ALA A 313 0.02 -18.03 -27.77
CA ALA A 313 0.06 -17.41 -26.45
C ALA A 313 -0.40 -15.94 -26.46
N ILE A 314 0.11 -15.11 -27.39
CA ILE A 314 -0.31 -13.71 -27.55
C ILE A 314 -1.81 -13.62 -27.88
N GLY A 315 -2.33 -14.50 -28.74
CA GLY A 315 -3.76 -14.57 -29.04
C GLY A 315 -4.60 -14.92 -27.81
N GLN A 316 -4.16 -15.91 -27.03
CA GLN A 316 -4.83 -16.38 -25.82
C GLN A 316 -4.84 -15.32 -24.72
N PHE A 317 -3.73 -14.62 -24.48
CA PHE A 317 -3.68 -13.53 -23.50
C PHE A 317 -4.60 -12.37 -23.88
N ARG A 318 -4.64 -11.98 -25.16
CA ARG A 318 -5.60 -10.96 -25.66
C ARG A 318 -7.05 -11.37 -25.42
N GLN A 319 -7.41 -12.60 -25.78
CA GLN A 319 -8.77 -13.12 -25.55
C GLN A 319 -9.18 -13.07 -24.07
N VAL A 320 -8.26 -13.37 -23.14
CA VAL A 320 -8.53 -13.25 -21.69
C VAL A 320 -8.69 -11.79 -21.26
N ILE A 321 -7.85 -10.88 -21.76
CA ILE A 321 -7.96 -9.43 -21.47
C ILE A 321 -9.31 -8.89 -21.96
N ASP A 322 -9.72 -9.25 -23.17
CA ASP A 322 -10.99 -8.82 -23.76
C ASP A 322 -12.19 -9.37 -22.93
N SER A 323 -12.17 -10.66 -22.61
CA SER A 323 -13.24 -11.32 -21.82
C SER A 323 -13.36 -10.77 -20.40
N ALA A 324 -12.22 -10.53 -19.72
CA ALA A 324 -12.21 -9.93 -18.39
C ALA A 324 -12.67 -8.46 -18.43
N THR A 325 -12.31 -7.71 -19.48
CA THR A 325 -12.75 -6.31 -19.67
C THR A 325 -14.25 -6.21 -19.96
N GLU A 326 -14.81 -7.15 -20.72
CA GLU A 326 -16.26 -7.26 -20.90
C GLU A 326 -16.95 -7.59 -19.57
N ALA A 327 -16.49 -8.58 -18.82
CA ALA A 327 -17.06 -8.95 -17.51
C ALA A 327 -17.04 -7.78 -16.51
N ILE A 328 -15.92 -7.05 -16.42
CA ILE A 328 -15.79 -5.81 -15.61
C ILE A 328 -16.84 -4.77 -16.05
N SER A 329 -17.00 -4.57 -17.36
CA SER A 329 -17.93 -3.58 -17.92
C SER A 329 -19.39 -3.91 -17.56
N GLN A 330 -19.78 -5.18 -17.63
CA GLN A 330 -21.12 -5.62 -17.20
C GLN A 330 -21.32 -5.32 -15.69
N ILE A 331 -20.36 -5.65 -14.83
CA ILE A 331 -20.49 -5.42 -13.38
C ILE A 331 -20.68 -3.95 -13.04
N ILE A 332 -19.87 -3.06 -13.63
CA ILE A 332 -19.92 -1.61 -13.39
C ILE A 332 -21.29 -1.02 -13.77
N ILE A 333 -21.93 -1.55 -14.83
CA ILE A 333 -23.22 -1.06 -15.32
C ILE A 333 -24.40 -1.50 -14.43
N TYR A 334 -24.33 -2.67 -13.78
CA TYR A 334 -25.55 -3.33 -13.25
C TYR A 334 -25.73 -3.41 -11.72
N SER A 335 -24.71 -3.21 -10.86
CA SER A 335 -24.91 -2.86 -9.42
C SER A 335 -23.63 -2.77 -8.58
N SER A 336 -23.72 -2.07 -7.45
CA SER A 336 -22.66 -1.93 -6.43
C SER A 336 -22.88 -2.84 -5.19
N THR A 337 -23.17 -4.13 -5.39
CA THR A 337 -23.26 -5.09 -4.27
C THR A 337 -21.86 -5.43 -3.72
N PRO A 338 -21.72 -5.84 -2.44
CA PRO A 338 -20.44 -6.32 -1.91
C PRO A 338 -19.86 -7.49 -2.70
N GLN A 339 -20.73 -8.37 -3.21
CA GLN A 339 -20.34 -9.48 -4.06
C GLN A 339 -19.74 -8.97 -5.38
N ASN A 340 -20.39 -8.01 -6.06
CA ASN A 340 -19.88 -7.41 -7.29
C ASN A 340 -18.51 -6.75 -7.11
N VAL A 341 -18.24 -6.17 -5.94
CA VAL A 341 -16.91 -5.63 -5.62
C VAL A 341 -15.86 -6.75 -5.56
N LEU A 342 -16.18 -7.93 -5.03
CA LEU A 342 -15.26 -9.08 -5.03
C LEU A 342 -14.97 -9.56 -6.47
N TRP A 343 -16.00 -9.80 -7.28
CA TRP A 343 -15.85 -10.15 -8.71
C TRP A 343 -15.03 -9.11 -9.48
N LEU A 344 -15.25 -7.81 -9.22
CA LEU A 344 -14.50 -6.72 -9.85
C LEU A 344 -13.01 -6.78 -9.50
N ASN A 345 -12.66 -7.13 -8.25
CA ASN A 345 -11.27 -7.31 -7.86
C ASN A 345 -10.63 -8.53 -8.53
N GLU A 346 -11.34 -9.67 -8.58
CA GLU A 346 -10.87 -10.90 -9.21
C GLU A 346 -10.63 -10.70 -10.71
N PHE A 347 -11.58 -10.09 -11.43
CA PHE A 347 -11.41 -9.81 -12.87
C PHE A 347 -10.33 -8.77 -13.16
N ASN A 348 -10.12 -7.78 -12.28
CA ASN A 348 -8.99 -6.86 -12.41
C ASN A 348 -7.63 -7.57 -12.17
N GLU A 349 -7.58 -8.60 -11.31
CA GLU A 349 -6.39 -9.43 -11.13
C GLU A 349 -6.09 -10.26 -12.38
N VAL A 350 -7.10 -10.96 -12.89
CA VAL A 350 -7.03 -11.74 -14.15
C VAL A 350 -6.54 -10.86 -15.30
N ARG A 351 -7.16 -9.68 -15.49
CA ARG A 351 -6.79 -8.75 -16.55
C ARG A 351 -5.34 -8.27 -16.39
N GLY A 352 -4.95 -7.87 -15.19
CA GLY A 352 -3.58 -7.44 -14.88
C GLY A 352 -2.54 -8.54 -15.15
N ASN A 353 -2.79 -9.76 -14.68
CA ASN A 353 -1.93 -10.93 -14.91
C ASN A 353 -1.79 -11.25 -16.40
N ALA A 354 -2.89 -11.20 -17.16
CA ALA A 354 -2.89 -11.42 -18.60
C ALA A 354 -2.17 -10.29 -19.37
N GLN A 355 -2.25 -9.04 -18.91
CA GLN A 355 -1.53 -7.91 -19.52
C GLN A 355 -0.02 -8.00 -19.28
N VAL A 356 0.45 -8.41 -18.09
CA VAL A 356 1.88 -8.64 -17.83
C VAL A 356 2.40 -9.82 -18.66
N ALA A 357 1.64 -10.92 -18.74
CA ALA A 357 1.96 -12.06 -19.60
C ALA A 357 2.02 -11.66 -21.10
N LEU A 358 1.08 -10.84 -21.56
CA LEU A 358 1.06 -10.31 -22.93
C LEU A 358 2.27 -9.40 -23.21
N ALA A 359 2.61 -8.48 -22.30
CA ALA A 359 3.80 -7.63 -22.45
C ALA A 359 5.07 -8.48 -22.58
N SER A 360 5.21 -9.50 -21.72
CA SER A 360 6.34 -10.44 -21.70
C SER A 360 6.47 -11.19 -23.02
N ALA A 361 5.38 -11.77 -23.51
CA ALA A 361 5.37 -12.48 -24.79
C ALA A 361 5.62 -11.56 -26.01
N LEU A 362 5.05 -10.36 -26.03
CA LEU A 362 5.30 -9.35 -27.08
C LEU A 362 6.78 -8.94 -27.13
N TYR A 363 7.39 -8.73 -25.97
CA TYR A 363 8.78 -8.30 -25.85
C TYR A 363 9.75 -9.35 -26.38
N ALA A 364 9.57 -10.61 -25.97
CA ALA A 364 10.37 -11.73 -26.45
C ALA A 364 10.14 -12.02 -27.95
N ASN A 365 8.95 -11.73 -28.48
CA ASN A 365 8.64 -11.80 -29.92
C ASN A 365 9.17 -10.59 -30.73
N GLY A 366 10.02 -9.75 -30.12
CA GLY A 366 10.62 -8.58 -30.78
C GLY A 366 9.70 -7.36 -30.90
N GLN A 367 8.47 -7.42 -30.41
CA GLN A 367 7.50 -6.32 -30.42
C GLN A 367 7.69 -5.39 -29.20
N GLN A 368 8.95 -4.99 -28.96
CA GLN A 368 9.38 -4.30 -27.75
C GLN A 368 8.66 -2.97 -27.52
N GLU A 369 8.39 -2.19 -28.58
CA GLU A 369 7.64 -0.93 -28.48
C GLU A 369 6.22 -1.15 -27.93
N THR A 370 5.51 -2.16 -28.45
CA THR A 370 4.15 -2.51 -28.00
C THR A 370 4.15 -3.05 -26.58
N ALA A 371 5.15 -3.87 -26.22
CA ALA A 371 5.32 -4.38 -24.86
C ALA A 371 5.57 -3.25 -23.86
N LEU A 372 6.51 -2.35 -24.16
CA LEU A 372 6.82 -1.19 -23.30
C LEU A 372 5.64 -0.22 -23.18
N SER A 373 4.89 0.02 -24.26
CA SER A 373 3.67 0.84 -24.21
C SER A 373 2.64 0.26 -23.23
N LEU A 374 2.41 -1.06 -23.27
CA LEU A 374 1.49 -1.75 -22.35
C LEU A 374 2.00 -1.69 -20.89
N VAL A 375 3.31 -1.78 -20.69
CA VAL A 375 3.95 -1.64 -19.36
C VAL A 375 3.74 -0.26 -18.78
N PHE A 376 3.91 0.80 -19.57
CA PHE A 376 3.64 2.16 -19.10
C PHE A 376 2.14 2.42 -18.85
N GLU A 377 1.23 1.85 -19.66
CA GLU A 377 -0.21 1.87 -19.36
C GLU A 377 -0.55 1.15 -18.04
N LEU A 378 0.05 -0.02 -17.78
CA LEU A 378 -0.10 -0.76 -16.52
C LEU A 378 0.35 0.06 -15.29
N LEU A 379 1.42 0.84 -15.43
CA LEU A 379 2.00 1.65 -14.35
C LEU A 379 1.22 2.94 -14.09
N GLN A 380 0.67 3.55 -15.14
CA GLN A 380 -0.01 4.85 -15.11
C GLN A 380 -1.50 4.76 -14.83
N ASN A 381 -2.16 3.63 -15.15
CA ASN A 381 -3.60 3.48 -14.94
C ASN A 381 -3.94 3.12 -13.47
N PRO A 382 -4.61 4.00 -12.71
CA PRO A 382 -4.94 3.75 -11.30
C PRO A 382 -5.93 2.59 -11.11
N ASP A 383 -6.80 2.33 -12.09
CA ASP A 383 -7.76 1.22 -12.06
C ASP A 383 -7.08 -0.15 -12.26
N ASN A 384 -5.77 -0.17 -12.50
CA ASN A 384 -4.99 -1.37 -12.78
C ASN A 384 -3.94 -1.69 -11.69
N TRP A 385 -4.20 -1.27 -10.45
CA TRP A 385 -3.31 -1.50 -9.30
C TRP A 385 -2.88 -2.97 -9.11
N ARG A 386 -3.73 -3.94 -9.48
CA ARG A 386 -3.38 -5.37 -9.47
C ARG A 386 -2.39 -5.73 -10.60
N GLY A 387 -2.61 -5.23 -11.82
CA GLY A 387 -1.64 -5.35 -12.91
C GLY A 387 -0.29 -4.71 -12.59
N ARG A 388 -0.28 -3.55 -11.90
CA ARG A 388 0.94 -2.91 -11.38
C ARG A 388 1.64 -3.78 -10.33
N ALA A 389 0.90 -4.42 -9.43
CA ALA A 389 1.48 -5.34 -8.44
C ALA A 389 2.14 -6.55 -9.13
N THR A 390 1.44 -7.21 -10.06
CA THR A 390 1.98 -8.35 -10.82
C THR A 390 3.16 -7.95 -11.72
N LEU A 391 3.15 -6.75 -12.28
CA LEU A 391 4.28 -6.24 -13.06
C LEU A 391 5.54 -6.06 -12.21
N LEU A 392 5.40 -5.62 -10.97
CA LEU A 392 6.54 -5.39 -10.07
C LEU A 392 7.01 -6.67 -9.37
N GLN A 393 6.15 -7.69 -9.26
CA GLN A 393 6.40 -9.00 -8.67
C GLN A 393 5.69 -10.11 -9.49
N PRO A 394 6.20 -10.47 -10.68
CA PRO A 394 5.61 -11.51 -11.51
C PRO A 394 5.70 -12.87 -10.81
N ASN A 395 4.65 -13.69 -10.96
CA ASN A 395 4.57 -15.04 -10.41
C ASN A 395 3.80 -15.95 -11.37
N PHE A 396 4.50 -16.47 -12.37
CA PHE A 396 3.97 -17.31 -13.43
C PHE A 396 4.47 -18.76 -13.31
N PRO A 397 3.60 -19.79 -13.38
CA PRO A 397 4.01 -21.20 -13.41
C PRO A 397 4.83 -21.60 -14.65
N SER A 398 4.80 -20.83 -15.75
CA SER A 398 5.74 -21.00 -16.88
C SER A 398 7.13 -20.43 -16.51
N PRO A 399 8.19 -21.26 -16.38
CA PRO A 399 9.51 -20.78 -16.00
C PRO A 399 10.10 -19.81 -17.05
N ARG A 400 9.81 -20.03 -18.34
CA ARG A 400 10.28 -19.15 -19.41
C ARG A 400 9.56 -17.79 -19.36
N LEU A 401 8.23 -17.78 -19.22
CA LEU A 401 7.47 -16.53 -19.14
C LEU A 401 7.83 -15.74 -17.88
N GLN A 402 8.09 -16.42 -16.76
CA GLN A 402 8.55 -15.78 -15.53
C GLN A 402 9.86 -14.99 -15.74
N ALA A 403 10.87 -15.59 -16.37
CA ALA A 403 12.14 -14.92 -16.65
C ALA A 403 12.00 -13.73 -17.63
N ASP A 404 11.16 -13.87 -18.66
CA ASP A 404 10.84 -12.78 -19.58
C ASP A 404 10.03 -11.65 -18.88
N ALA A 405 9.15 -12.01 -17.94
CA ALA A 405 8.39 -11.06 -17.12
C ALA A 405 9.28 -10.30 -16.13
N GLU A 406 10.24 -10.96 -15.49
CA GLU A 406 11.24 -10.31 -14.61
C GLU A 406 12.08 -9.28 -15.38
N THR A 407 12.42 -9.57 -16.64
CA THR A 407 13.13 -8.61 -17.52
C THR A 407 12.33 -7.34 -17.75
N ILE A 408 11.00 -7.44 -17.87
CA ILE A 408 10.11 -6.28 -18.02
C ILE A 408 9.81 -5.62 -16.66
N ALA A 409 9.68 -6.41 -15.59
CA ALA A 409 9.52 -5.93 -14.23
C ALA A 409 10.64 -4.98 -13.84
N ALA A 410 11.88 -5.28 -14.23
CA ALA A 410 13.03 -4.40 -14.02
C ALA A 410 12.85 -3.00 -14.68
N VAL A 411 12.29 -2.92 -15.89
CA VAL A 411 11.97 -1.65 -16.55
C VAL A 411 10.88 -0.89 -15.80
N GLY A 412 9.86 -1.60 -15.29
CA GLY A 412 8.82 -1.01 -14.45
C GLY A 412 9.33 -0.53 -13.09
N GLN A 413 10.24 -1.27 -12.46
CA GLN A 413 10.92 -0.91 -11.22
C GLN A 413 11.79 0.34 -11.41
N GLU A 414 12.55 0.44 -12.49
CA GLU A 414 13.34 1.64 -12.82
C GLU A 414 12.45 2.88 -12.97
N PHE A 415 11.34 2.76 -13.70
CA PHE A 415 10.37 3.83 -13.89
C PHE A 415 9.76 4.33 -12.56
N VAL A 416 9.30 3.40 -11.71
CA VAL A 416 8.71 3.71 -10.40
C VAL A 416 9.75 4.28 -9.43
N THR A 417 10.98 3.76 -9.43
CA THR A 417 12.06 4.23 -8.54
C THR A 417 12.48 5.66 -8.85
N GLN A 418 12.46 6.04 -10.13
CA GLN A 418 12.73 7.41 -10.56
C GLN A 418 11.52 8.35 -10.44
N GLY A 419 10.35 7.84 -10.01
CA GLY A 419 9.16 8.63 -9.70
C GLY A 419 8.51 9.28 -10.93
N LEU A 420 8.66 8.67 -12.10
CA LEU A 420 8.29 9.27 -13.38
C LEU A 420 6.86 8.97 -13.83
N ASP A 421 6.04 8.44 -12.92
CA ASP A 421 4.62 8.11 -13.05
C ASP A 421 3.76 9.25 -13.66
N TYR A 422 4.23 10.50 -13.63
CA TYR A 422 3.55 11.69 -14.18
C TYR A 422 3.88 12.03 -15.65
N LEU A 423 4.92 11.44 -16.25
CA LEU A 423 5.33 11.76 -17.62
C LEU A 423 4.46 11.04 -18.67
N PRO A 424 4.21 11.63 -19.86
CA PRO A 424 3.41 10.99 -20.90
C PRO A 424 3.97 9.61 -21.32
N THR A 425 3.10 8.63 -21.54
CA THR A 425 3.44 7.26 -21.95
C THR A 425 4.41 7.22 -23.16
N LYS A 426 4.14 8.07 -24.17
CA LYS A 426 4.99 8.23 -25.36
C LYS A 426 6.40 8.73 -25.02
N PHE A 427 6.56 9.55 -23.98
CA PHE A 427 7.84 10.13 -23.58
C PHE A 427 8.68 9.09 -22.86
N ASN A 428 8.07 8.32 -21.97
CA ASN A 428 8.72 7.22 -21.26
C ASN A 428 9.16 6.12 -22.24
N LEU A 429 8.33 5.83 -23.25
CA LEU A 429 8.70 4.95 -24.36
C LEU A 429 9.86 5.49 -25.18
N ALA A 430 9.84 6.79 -25.55
CA ALA A 430 10.96 7.42 -26.25
C ALA A 430 12.27 7.32 -25.46
N GLN A 431 12.25 7.58 -24.15
CA GLN A 431 13.42 7.47 -23.28
C GLN A 431 13.92 6.02 -23.15
N ALA A 432 13.03 5.04 -22.99
CA ALA A 432 13.40 3.63 -22.94
C ALA A 432 14.09 3.17 -24.25
N LEU A 433 13.57 3.59 -25.40
CA LEU A 433 14.18 3.34 -26.71
C LEU A 433 15.55 4.04 -26.82
N TYR A 434 15.67 5.26 -26.30
CA TYR A 434 16.92 6.02 -26.32
C TYR A 434 18.03 5.32 -25.51
N ASP A 435 17.75 4.87 -24.29
CA ASP A 435 18.73 4.15 -23.46
C ASP A 435 19.12 2.80 -24.05
N ARG A 436 18.21 2.12 -24.75
CA ARG A 436 18.52 0.93 -25.55
C ARG A 436 19.38 1.23 -26.79
N GLY A 437 19.55 2.51 -27.15
CA GLY A 437 20.29 2.95 -28.33
C GLY A 437 19.46 2.94 -29.62
N GLN A 438 18.15 2.71 -29.50
CA GLN A 438 17.16 2.72 -30.59
C GLN A 438 16.71 4.16 -30.90
N VAL A 439 17.64 5.12 -30.96
CA VAL A 439 17.34 6.57 -31.06
C VAL A 439 16.45 6.90 -32.26
N GLN A 440 16.64 6.21 -33.39
CA GLN A 440 15.81 6.40 -34.58
C GLN A 440 14.33 6.00 -34.37
N GLN A 441 14.05 5.05 -33.47
CA GLN A 441 12.70 4.63 -33.08
C GLN A 441 12.10 5.58 -32.02
N ALA A 442 12.92 6.27 -31.22
CA ALA A 442 12.44 7.26 -30.26
C ALA A 442 11.90 8.54 -30.93
N ILE A 443 12.40 8.90 -32.12
CA ILE A 443 12.06 10.17 -32.80
C ILE A 443 10.55 10.34 -33.05
N PRO A 444 9.80 9.40 -33.66
CA PRO A 444 8.37 9.59 -33.91
C PRO A 444 7.53 9.87 -32.65
N TYR A 445 7.91 9.30 -31.50
CA TYR A 445 7.25 9.54 -30.22
C TYR A 445 7.54 10.95 -29.69
N LEU A 446 8.80 11.40 -29.76
CA LEU A 446 9.19 12.77 -29.43
C LEU A 446 8.56 13.79 -30.39
N GLU A 447 8.46 13.47 -31.68
CA GLU A 447 7.78 14.31 -32.68
C GLU A 447 6.29 14.44 -32.43
N SER A 448 5.59 13.35 -32.08
CA SER A 448 4.17 13.39 -31.71
C SER A 448 3.94 14.29 -30.50
N LEU A 449 4.73 14.09 -29.44
CA LEU A 449 4.63 14.91 -28.23
C LEU A 449 4.98 16.37 -28.46
N PHE A 450 5.98 16.65 -29.30
CA PHE A 450 6.35 18.00 -29.71
C PHE A 450 5.27 18.67 -30.58
N GLN A 451 4.56 17.91 -31.43
CA GLN A 451 3.41 18.43 -32.17
C GLN A 451 2.24 18.75 -31.23
N GLU A 452 2.04 17.94 -30.19
CA GLU A 452 1.04 18.16 -29.15
C GLU A 452 1.40 19.36 -28.25
N ASN A 453 2.69 19.54 -27.93
CA ASN A 453 3.20 20.55 -26.99
C ASN A 453 4.47 21.27 -27.52
N PRO A 454 4.38 22.09 -28.58
CA PRO A 454 5.56 22.67 -29.25
C PRO A 454 6.31 23.75 -28.46
N GLN A 455 5.80 24.13 -27.29
CA GLN A 455 6.37 25.14 -26.39
C GLN A 455 7.05 24.52 -25.15
N ASP A 456 7.02 23.18 -25.02
CA ASP A 456 7.63 22.44 -23.93
C ASP A 456 9.17 22.33 -24.13
N PRO A 457 10.00 22.90 -23.24
CA PRO A 457 11.45 22.93 -23.42
C PRO A 457 12.13 21.56 -23.31
N PRO A 458 11.85 20.71 -22.30
CA PRO A 458 12.32 19.32 -22.25
C PRO A 458 12.00 18.52 -23.53
N LEU A 459 10.79 18.61 -24.07
CA LEU A 459 10.42 17.93 -25.33
C LEU A 459 11.18 18.50 -26.53
N LYS A 460 11.31 19.83 -26.63
CA LYS A 460 12.04 20.51 -27.72
C LYS A 460 13.52 20.13 -27.74
N ILE A 461 14.19 20.11 -26.57
CA ILE A 461 15.61 19.75 -26.48
C ILE A 461 15.83 18.23 -26.64
N ALA A 462 14.95 17.38 -26.11
CA ALA A 462 15.03 15.93 -26.30
C ALA A 462 14.88 15.54 -27.78
N LEU A 463 13.94 16.16 -28.49
CA LEU A 463 13.78 15.98 -29.93
C LEU A 463 15.00 16.49 -30.71
N ALA A 464 15.57 17.64 -30.32
CA ALA A 464 16.80 18.15 -30.94
C ALA A 464 17.99 17.21 -30.72
N ALA A 465 18.15 16.63 -29.52
CA ALA A 465 19.17 15.63 -29.22
C ALA A 465 19.00 14.36 -30.09
N ALA A 466 17.79 13.81 -30.17
CA ALA A 466 17.49 12.65 -31.01
C ALA A 466 17.76 12.89 -32.50
N LEU A 467 17.38 14.06 -33.02
CA LEU A 467 17.63 14.47 -34.41
C LEU A 467 19.12 14.70 -34.68
N ASN A 468 19.88 15.26 -33.72
CA ASN A 468 21.33 15.44 -33.86
C ASN A 468 22.07 14.09 -33.86
N ALA A 469 21.73 13.20 -32.93
CA ALA A 469 22.29 11.85 -32.82
C ALA A 469 22.04 10.98 -34.07
N THR A 470 20.91 11.20 -34.77
CA THR A 470 20.58 10.52 -36.04
C THR A 470 21.05 11.27 -37.30
N GLY A 471 21.76 12.40 -37.15
CA GLY A 471 22.34 13.15 -38.27
C GLY A 471 21.44 14.18 -38.94
N ASN A 472 20.20 14.38 -38.48
CA ASN A 472 19.28 15.43 -38.93
C ASN A 472 19.61 16.78 -38.27
N ARG A 473 20.87 17.22 -38.46
CA ARG A 473 21.45 18.40 -37.80
C ARG A 473 20.71 19.68 -38.14
N ASP A 474 20.32 19.90 -39.39
CA ASP A 474 19.64 21.14 -39.79
C ASP A 474 18.32 21.38 -39.05
N ARG A 475 17.59 20.32 -38.69
CA ARG A 475 16.36 20.43 -37.91
C ARG A 475 16.64 20.52 -36.41
N ALA A 476 17.60 19.77 -35.89
CA ALA A 476 18.06 19.92 -34.51
C ALA A 476 18.51 21.37 -34.23
N ASN A 477 19.34 21.93 -35.11
CA ASN A 477 19.85 23.29 -35.01
C ASN A 477 18.73 24.35 -35.00
N ARG A 478 17.66 24.14 -35.79
CA ARG A 478 16.48 25.03 -35.77
C ARG A 478 15.75 24.96 -34.43
N LEU A 479 15.45 23.75 -33.93
CA LEU A 479 14.77 23.57 -32.64
C LEU A 479 15.55 24.20 -31.47
N VAL A 480 16.88 24.10 -31.48
CA VAL A 480 17.73 24.76 -30.47
C VAL A 480 17.75 26.28 -30.65
N SER A 481 17.76 26.79 -31.88
CA SER A 481 17.68 28.23 -32.15
C SER A 481 16.34 28.83 -31.73
N GLU A 482 15.23 28.11 -31.98
CA GLU A 482 13.89 28.45 -31.50
C GLU A 482 13.86 28.49 -29.97
N LEU A 483 14.35 27.44 -29.30
CA LEU A 483 14.47 27.37 -27.85
C LEU A 483 15.28 28.55 -27.27
N GLN A 484 16.43 28.89 -27.87
CA GLN A 484 17.23 30.06 -27.45
C GLN A 484 16.49 31.38 -27.64
N SER A 485 15.69 31.52 -28.70
CA SER A 485 14.94 32.74 -28.98
C SER A 485 13.74 32.95 -28.05
N GLU A 486 13.12 31.85 -27.61
CA GLU A 486 11.96 31.86 -26.70
C GLU A 486 12.37 32.15 -25.25
N TYR A 487 13.54 31.69 -24.80
CA TYR A 487 13.97 31.74 -23.39
C TYR A 487 14.91 32.91 -23.03
N LEU A 488 15.20 33.82 -23.98
CA LEU A 488 15.77 35.16 -23.75
C LEU A 488 16.91 35.29 -22.71
N GLY A 489 17.92 34.44 -22.80
CA GLY A 489 19.10 34.51 -21.95
C GLY A 489 20.21 33.56 -22.40
N GLN A 490 21.45 33.80 -21.96
CA GLN A 490 22.46 32.74 -22.00
C GLN A 490 22.05 31.71 -20.93
N PHE A 491 21.86 30.44 -21.31
CA PHE A 491 21.59 29.37 -20.35
C PHE A 491 22.62 29.40 -19.21
N GLY A 492 22.19 29.77 -18.00
CA GLY A 492 22.94 29.58 -16.77
C GLY A 492 22.95 28.09 -16.41
N GLU A 493 23.85 27.66 -15.52
CA GLU A 493 23.90 26.22 -15.16
C GLU A 493 22.58 25.72 -14.55
N GLU A 494 21.83 26.58 -13.87
CA GLU A 494 20.48 26.29 -13.35
C GLU A 494 19.43 26.01 -14.46
N ASP A 495 19.56 26.63 -15.64
CA ASP A 495 18.64 26.39 -16.76
C ASP A 495 18.91 25.03 -17.44
N PHE A 496 20.13 24.49 -17.33
CA PHE A 496 20.46 23.15 -17.83
C PHE A 496 19.73 22.08 -17.02
N ASP A 497 19.71 22.20 -15.68
CA ASP A 497 19.05 21.23 -14.81
C ASP A 497 17.53 21.17 -15.04
N PHE A 498 16.90 22.30 -15.36
CA PHE A 498 15.49 22.35 -15.79
C PHE A 498 15.25 21.57 -17.09
N LEU A 499 16.14 21.68 -18.08
CA LEU A 499 16.05 20.93 -19.34
C LEU A 499 16.34 19.43 -19.19
N LEU A 500 17.03 19.02 -18.12
CA LEU A 500 17.29 17.63 -17.77
C LEU A 500 16.19 17.02 -16.88
N MET A 501 15.25 17.85 -16.38
CA MET A 501 14.16 17.40 -15.51
C MET A 501 13.21 16.46 -16.27
N GLY A 502 12.93 15.29 -15.67
CA GLY A 502 12.15 14.22 -16.31
C GLY A 502 12.94 13.33 -17.28
N LEU A 503 14.24 13.59 -17.51
CA LEU A 503 15.10 12.70 -18.28
C LEU A 503 15.76 11.65 -17.38
N TRP A 504 15.23 10.42 -17.37
CA TRP A 504 15.94 9.28 -16.77
C TRP A 504 16.98 8.70 -17.70
N SER A 505 16.74 8.73 -19.02
CA SER A 505 17.64 8.12 -20.00
C SER A 505 19.05 8.73 -19.89
N SER A 506 20.01 7.88 -19.53
CA SER A 506 21.42 8.26 -19.40
C SER A 506 22.00 8.74 -20.74
N ARG A 507 21.69 8.04 -21.84
CA ARG A 507 22.12 8.40 -23.20
C ARG A 507 21.47 9.68 -23.70
N LEU A 508 20.17 9.87 -23.43
CA LEU A 508 19.48 11.09 -23.83
C LEU A 508 20.02 12.31 -23.08
N ARG A 509 20.29 12.20 -21.78
CA ARG A 509 20.94 13.26 -21.00
C ARG A 509 22.34 13.60 -21.54
N GLU A 510 23.13 12.60 -21.91
CA GLU A 510 24.45 12.80 -22.53
C GLU A 510 24.35 13.58 -23.85
N ASP A 511 23.42 13.18 -24.73
CA ASP A 511 23.24 13.81 -26.04
C ASP A 511 22.57 15.19 -25.97
N VAL A 512 21.64 15.42 -25.03
CA VAL A 512 21.13 16.76 -24.68
C VAL A 512 22.29 17.65 -24.21
N THR A 513 23.16 17.15 -23.33
CA THR A 513 24.33 17.88 -22.84
C THR A 513 25.29 18.23 -23.98
N LYS A 514 25.56 17.32 -24.92
CA LYS A 514 26.38 17.59 -26.12
C LYS A 514 25.77 18.69 -27.00
N VAL A 515 24.46 18.63 -27.24
CA VAL A 515 23.75 19.65 -28.02
C VAL A 515 23.87 21.01 -27.34
N LEU A 516 23.54 21.14 -26.05
CA LEU A 516 23.63 22.40 -25.32
C LEU A 516 25.07 22.93 -25.23
N ALA A 517 26.06 22.05 -25.04
CA ALA A 517 27.47 22.43 -24.98
C ALA A 517 28.01 23.02 -26.30
N TYR A 518 27.53 22.55 -27.46
CA TYR A 518 27.89 23.09 -28.78
C TYR A 518 27.48 24.55 -28.97
N TYR A 519 26.46 25.01 -28.23
CA TYR A 519 25.90 26.37 -28.32
C TYR A 519 26.30 27.29 -27.15
N ARG A 520 27.24 26.89 -26.29
CA ARG A 520 27.78 27.78 -25.24
C ARG A 520 28.57 28.95 -25.87
N PRO A 521 28.42 30.20 -25.37
CA PRO A 521 29.22 31.33 -25.84
C PRO A 521 30.72 31.09 -25.68
N SER A 522 31.50 31.48 -26.67
CA SER A 522 32.95 31.24 -26.72
C SER A 522 33.72 32.14 -25.73
N GLY A 523 33.72 31.79 -24.45
CA GLY A 523 34.35 32.58 -23.38
C GLY A 523 35.16 31.81 -22.34
N THR A 524 34.79 30.56 -22.02
CA THR A 524 35.43 29.77 -20.96
C THR A 524 36.00 28.47 -21.50
N ARG A 525 37.33 28.34 -21.40
CA ARG A 525 38.08 27.14 -21.77
C ARG A 525 38.20 26.23 -20.56
N ALA A 526 37.25 25.31 -20.38
CA ALA A 526 37.33 24.24 -19.39
C ALA A 526 37.70 22.91 -20.05
N THR A 527 38.56 22.13 -19.40
CA THR A 527 39.04 20.83 -19.87
C THR A 527 37.94 19.77 -19.81
N SER A 528 37.97 18.83 -20.76
CA SER A 528 37.13 17.63 -20.76
C SER A 528 37.30 16.82 -19.47
N PRO A 529 36.21 16.48 -18.76
CA PRO A 529 36.23 15.36 -17.83
C PRO A 529 36.06 14.06 -18.63
N GLU A 530 37.05 13.17 -18.52
CA GLU A 530 36.87 11.78 -18.94
C GLU A 530 35.89 11.10 -17.98
N PHE A 531 34.87 10.42 -18.51
CA PHE A 531 33.97 9.61 -17.70
C PHE A 531 34.69 8.36 -17.18
N SER A 532 35.26 8.45 -15.97
CA SER A 532 35.67 7.26 -15.23
C SER A 532 34.47 6.64 -14.50
N ASN A 533 34.17 5.38 -14.82
CA ASN A 533 33.15 4.60 -14.12
C ASN A 533 33.41 4.49 -12.60
N SER A 534 32.32 4.22 -11.86
CA SER A 534 32.23 3.79 -10.45
C SER A 534 32.24 4.87 -9.34
N THR A 535 31.08 4.95 -8.66
CA THR A 535 30.87 5.12 -7.20
C THR A 535 31.90 5.87 -6.36
N LEU A 536 31.59 7.13 -5.99
CA LEU A 536 31.52 7.68 -4.61
C LEU A 536 31.38 9.22 -4.65
N LEU A 537 30.51 9.79 -3.82
CA LEU A 537 30.28 11.24 -3.69
C LEU A 537 30.60 11.72 -2.26
N HIS A 538 31.61 12.58 -2.13
CA HIS A 538 31.96 13.41 -0.96
C HIS A 538 32.67 14.67 -1.52
N SER A 539 32.07 15.87 -1.45
CA SER A 539 32.10 16.87 -0.34
C SER A 539 33.45 17.62 -0.23
N ALA A 540 33.56 18.95 -0.07
CA ALA A 540 32.58 20.06 -0.01
C ALA A 540 33.29 21.42 -0.25
N GLU A 541 32.63 22.53 0.15
CA GLU A 541 33.07 23.95 0.14
C GLU A 541 32.99 24.62 -1.26
N ASP A 542 32.23 25.70 -1.54
CA ASP A 542 31.30 26.56 -0.75
C ASP A 542 30.17 27.11 -1.69
N GLY A 543 29.06 27.73 -1.24
CA GLY A 543 28.68 28.12 0.13
C GLY A 543 27.23 27.75 0.52
N ASP A 544 27.16 26.85 1.49
CA ASP A 544 26.32 26.80 2.70
C ASP A 544 24.76 26.89 2.71
N ARG A 545 24.18 25.73 3.09
CA ARG A 545 23.26 25.53 4.24
C ARG A 545 21.81 26.09 4.22
N ALA A 546 21.04 25.72 3.20
CA ALA A 546 19.60 25.53 3.39
C ALA A 546 19.30 24.22 4.16
N TYR A 547 18.87 24.30 5.41
CA TYR A 547 18.35 23.16 6.20
C TYR A 547 17.00 23.51 6.83
N ILE A 548 16.08 22.54 6.88
CA ILE A 548 14.76 22.73 7.51
C ILE A 548 14.88 22.40 9.00
N GLU A 549 14.76 23.39 9.87
CA GLU A 549 14.85 23.20 11.33
C GLU A 549 13.54 22.74 11.97
N PHE A 550 12.41 23.19 11.42
CA PHE A 550 11.08 22.99 11.99
C PHE A 550 10.03 22.79 10.91
N LEU A 551 9.04 21.95 11.25
CA LEU A 551 7.77 21.79 10.53
C LEU A 551 6.60 21.89 11.51
N SER A 552 5.56 22.64 11.14
CA SER A 552 4.30 22.75 11.88
C SER A 552 3.12 22.66 10.90
N LEU A 553 1.99 22.07 11.31
CA LEU A 553 0.92 21.65 10.41
C LEU A 553 -0.47 22.03 10.92
N SER A 554 -1.36 22.47 10.02
CA SER A 554 -2.77 22.67 10.34
C SER A 554 -3.52 21.34 10.54
N ARG A 555 -4.61 21.37 11.31
CA ARG A 555 -5.40 20.16 11.65
C ARG A 555 -6.10 19.52 10.45
N ASP A 556 -6.32 20.28 9.38
CA ASP A 556 -6.85 19.79 8.11
C ASP A 556 -5.76 19.27 7.15
N GLY A 557 -4.48 19.41 7.51
CA GLY A 557 -3.35 18.92 6.73
C GLY A 557 -3.07 19.72 5.45
N LYS A 558 -3.68 20.90 5.28
CA LYS A 558 -3.55 21.71 4.06
C LYS A 558 -2.43 22.74 4.14
N ILE A 559 -2.13 23.24 5.34
CA ILE A 559 -1.14 24.28 5.57
C ILE A 559 0.03 23.68 6.34
N LEU A 560 1.23 23.82 5.76
CA LEU A 560 2.49 23.55 6.43
C LEU A 560 3.21 24.87 6.68
N VAL A 561 3.89 24.98 7.81
CA VAL A 561 4.88 26.02 8.09
C VAL A 561 6.24 25.37 8.22
N SER A 562 7.25 25.93 7.56
CA SER A 562 8.64 25.50 7.68
C SER A 562 9.56 26.67 8.04
N THR A 563 10.64 26.39 8.75
CA THR A 563 11.70 27.38 9.05
C THR A 563 13.07 26.88 8.62
N ASN A 564 13.97 27.80 8.28
CA ASN A 564 15.40 27.53 8.13
C ASN A 564 16.22 28.28 9.20
N GLY A 565 17.47 27.87 9.41
CA GLY A 565 18.40 28.52 10.34
C GLY A 565 18.90 29.91 9.91
N GLU A 566 18.31 30.50 8.87
CA GLU A 566 18.57 31.87 8.39
C GLU A 566 17.42 32.83 8.73
N GLY A 567 16.47 32.42 9.58
CA GLY A 567 15.36 33.28 10.00
C GLY A 567 14.25 33.43 8.96
N THR A 568 14.09 32.51 8.01
CA THR A 568 12.99 32.55 7.04
C THR A 568 11.88 31.57 7.43
N ILE A 569 10.65 32.07 7.54
CA ILE A 569 9.44 31.26 7.73
C ILE A 569 8.69 31.18 6.38
N LYS A 570 8.28 29.98 5.96
CA LYS A 570 7.44 29.78 4.77
C LYS A 570 6.13 29.09 5.14
N VAL A 571 5.04 29.60 4.58
CA VAL A 571 3.70 28.99 4.64
C VAL A 571 3.43 28.32 3.30
N TRP A 572 3.10 27.04 3.32
CA TRP A 572 2.89 26.22 2.14
C TRP A 572 1.43 25.77 2.02
N ASP A 573 0.99 25.63 0.78
CA ASP A 573 -0.16 24.82 0.42
C ASP A 573 0.34 23.39 0.12
N ILE A 574 -0.07 22.39 0.91
CA ILE A 574 0.35 20.99 0.70
C ILE A 574 -0.36 20.36 -0.51
N GLU A 575 -1.59 20.79 -0.80
CA GLU A 575 -2.41 20.25 -1.89
C GLU A 575 -1.88 20.71 -3.25
N GLN A 576 -1.45 21.97 -3.35
CA GLN A 576 -0.84 22.57 -4.54
C GLN A 576 0.68 22.42 -4.61
N GLY A 577 1.36 22.19 -3.48
CA GLY A 577 2.83 22.13 -3.40
C GLY A 577 3.53 23.48 -3.53
N THR A 578 2.83 24.58 -3.27
CA THR A 578 3.30 25.95 -3.50
C THR A 578 3.52 26.71 -2.20
N VAL A 579 4.50 27.63 -2.20
CA VAL A 579 4.66 28.61 -1.12
C VAL A 579 3.56 29.67 -1.29
N ARG A 580 2.69 29.80 -0.29
CA ARG A 580 1.69 30.88 -0.22
C ARG A 580 2.33 32.19 0.22
N HIS A 581 3.12 32.14 1.29
CA HIS A 581 3.76 33.31 1.91
C HIS A 581 5.17 33.00 2.41
N THR A 582 6.04 33.99 2.39
CA THR A 582 7.38 33.95 3.00
C THR A 582 7.53 35.15 3.92
N PHE A 583 7.97 34.92 5.16
CA PHE A 583 8.19 35.95 6.17
C PHE A 583 9.66 35.92 6.61
N SER A 584 10.25 37.10 6.77
CA SER A 584 11.52 37.26 7.49
C SER A 584 11.24 37.34 8.99
N TRP A 585 12.02 36.63 9.78
CA TRP A 585 11.90 36.51 11.22
C TRP A 585 13.29 36.67 11.86
N THR A 586 13.36 37.49 12.92
CA THR A 586 14.63 37.87 13.59
C THR A 586 14.84 37.14 14.92
N GLY A 587 14.02 36.13 15.23
CA GLY A 587 14.21 35.29 16.41
C GLY A 587 15.20 34.15 16.16
N ASN A 588 15.77 33.62 17.24
CA ASN A 588 16.82 32.59 17.20
C ASN A 588 16.38 31.23 17.79
N LEU A 589 15.10 31.07 18.12
CA LEU A 589 14.57 29.88 18.81
C LEU A 589 13.35 29.30 18.09
N ARG A 590 13.48 28.09 17.57
CA ARG A 590 12.42 27.33 16.88
C ARG A 590 11.08 27.35 17.63
N ASP A 591 11.10 27.06 18.92
CA ASP A 591 9.87 26.88 19.71
C ASP A 591 9.09 28.20 19.88
N ALA A 592 9.70 29.35 19.57
CA ALA A 592 9.03 30.65 19.50
C ALA A 592 8.15 30.83 18.24
N ILE A 593 7.90 29.77 17.44
CA ILE A 593 7.00 29.79 16.28
C ILE A 593 5.91 28.71 16.42
N ALA A 594 4.65 29.07 16.15
CA ALA A 594 3.54 28.12 16.08
C ALA A 594 2.52 28.48 14.99
N LEU A 595 2.00 27.46 14.30
CA LEU A 595 0.81 27.54 13.47
C LEU A 595 -0.44 27.24 14.32
N SER A 596 -1.53 27.98 14.13
CA SER A 596 -2.79 27.71 14.81
C SER A 596 -3.44 26.42 14.26
N PRO A 597 -4.13 25.60 15.08
CA PRO A 597 -4.74 24.35 14.61
C PRO A 597 -5.76 24.50 13.47
N ASP A 598 -6.49 25.61 13.41
CA ASP A 598 -7.37 26.00 12.29
C ASP A 598 -6.61 26.47 11.04
N GLY A 599 -5.28 26.46 11.06
CA GLY A 599 -4.38 26.83 9.97
C GLY A 599 -4.34 28.31 9.63
N ARG A 600 -5.16 29.15 10.29
CA ARG A 600 -5.41 30.55 9.92
C ARG A 600 -4.34 31.55 10.37
N LEU A 601 -3.66 31.28 11.49
CA LEU A 601 -2.73 32.22 12.11
C LEU A 601 -1.36 31.60 12.34
N LEU A 602 -0.33 32.30 11.87
CA LEU A 602 1.06 32.05 12.26
C LEU A 602 1.39 32.98 13.44
N ALA A 603 1.93 32.44 14.52
CA ALA A 603 2.53 33.21 15.61
C ALA A 603 4.05 33.05 15.57
N ALA A 604 4.80 34.15 15.71
CA ALA A 604 6.24 34.10 15.98
C ALA A 604 6.63 35.14 17.04
N GLY A 605 7.51 34.74 17.96
CA GLY A 605 8.18 35.66 18.87
C GLY A 605 9.25 36.46 18.13
N ILE A 606 9.14 37.78 18.19
CA ILE A 606 10.09 38.74 17.61
C ILE A 606 10.81 39.44 18.76
N TRP A 607 12.14 39.50 18.67
CA TRP A 607 12.96 40.40 19.47
C TRP A 607 13.17 41.71 18.71
N ASP A 608 13.03 42.85 19.40
CA ASP A 608 13.27 44.17 18.82
C ASP A 608 14.46 44.85 19.49
N ASP A 609 15.60 44.87 18.78
CA ASP A 609 16.84 45.49 19.26
C ASP A 609 16.74 47.01 19.44
N THR A 610 15.69 47.67 18.92
CA THR A 610 15.56 49.14 19.01
C THR A 610 14.95 49.61 20.32
N ASP A 611 14.12 48.79 20.97
CA ASP A 611 13.52 49.07 22.28
C ASP A 611 13.83 48.02 23.36
N ASN A 612 14.57 46.96 23.00
CA ASN A 612 14.95 45.84 23.86
C ASN A 612 13.71 45.13 24.48
N THR A 613 12.63 45.03 23.70
CA THR A 613 11.41 44.30 24.07
C THR A 613 11.19 43.07 23.20
N ALA A 614 10.43 42.11 23.73
CA ALA A 614 9.93 40.98 22.97
C ALA A 614 8.43 41.12 22.71
N LYS A 615 7.99 40.70 21.52
CA LYS A 615 6.59 40.75 21.09
C LYS A 615 6.23 39.51 20.28
N VAL A 616 5.02 39.00 20.47
CA VAL A 616 4.52 37.94 19.57
C VAL A 616 3.76 38.60 18.42
N GLN A 617 4.21 38.38 17.20
CA GLN A 617 3.51 38.84 16.01
C GLN A 617 2.61 37.70 15.48
N LEU A 618 1.37 38.06 15.14
CA LEU A 618 0.41 37.19 14.46
C LEU A 618 0.26 37.64 13.00
N TRP A 619 0.33 36.70 12.07
CA TRP A 619 0.01 36.88 10.66
C TRP A 619 -1.13 35.97 10.23
N ASP A 620 -1.97 36.44 9.32
CA ASP A 620 -2.95 35.60 8.64
C ASP A 620 -2.26 34.80 7.53
N THR A 621 -2.42 33.48 7.54
CA THR A 621 -1.73 32.54 6.63
C THR A 621 -2.35 32.49 5.23
N HIS A 622 -3.51 33.12 5.03
CA HIS A 622 -4.17 33.22 3.74
C HIS A 622 -3.80 34.53 3.04
N THR A 623 -3.83 35.67 3.75
CA THR A 623 -3.51 36.98 3.18
C THR A 623 -2.02 37.35 3.26
N GLY A 624 -1.28 36.80 4.23
CA GLY A 624 0.09 37.20 4.55
C GLY A 624 0.18 38.48 5.39
N GLU A 625 -0.96 39.06 5.78
CA GLU A 625 -0.99 40.33 6.50
C GLU A 625 -0.76 40.16 8.01
N ALA A 626 -0.08 41.13 8.60
CA ALA A 626 0.11 41.22 10.05
C ALA A 626 -1.23 41.57 10.74
N VAL A 627 -1.82 40.60 11.45
CA VAL A 627 -3.13 40.73 12.09
C VAL A 627 -3.03 41.47 13.42
N ARG A 628 -2.02 41.12 14.24
CA ARG A 628 -1.89 41.64 15.61
C ARG A 628 -0.50 41.45 16.17
N THR A 629 -0.02 42.45 16.90
CA THR A 629 1.18 42.36 17.75
C THR A 629 0.74 42.25 19.21
N LEU A 630 1.26 41.27 19.95
CA LEU A 630 1.02 41.04 21.37
C LEU A 630 2.22 41.56 22.17
N THR A 631 2.00 42.59 22.99
CA THR A 631 3.06 43.33 23.68
C THR A 631 2.79 43.38 25.19
N HIS A 632 3.53 42.53 25.95
CA HIS A 632 3.54 42.55 27.42
C HIS A 632 4.76 41.80 28.00
N LEU A 633 5.81 41.60 27.20
CA LEU A 633 6.92 40.68 27.50
C LEU A 633 8.23 41.48 27.60
N SER A 634 8.83 41.48 28.80
CA SER A 634 10.04 42.25 29.13
C SER A 634 11.35 41.49 28.90
N ASP A 635 11.29 40.31 28.28
CA ASP A 635 12.40 39.37 28.15
C ASP A 635 12.16 38.47 26.92
N GLY A 636 13.20 37.82 26.43
CA GLY A 636 13.18 37.05 25.18
C GLY A 636 12.10 35.96 25.16
N ILE A 637 11.35 35.86 24.06
CA ILE A 637 10.36 34.79 23.86
C ILE A 637 11.08 33.49 23.54
N THR A 638 10.85 32.48 24.37
CA THR A 638 11.49 31.17 24.25
C THR A 638 10.60 30.14 23.58
N ALA A 639 9.28 30.18 23.84
CA ALA A 639 8.31 29.30 23.21
C ALA A 639 6.93 29.96 23.04
N VAL A 640 6.18 29.52 22.03
CA VAL A 640 4.76 29.86 21.83
C VAL A 640 3.95 28.61 21.45
N ALA A 641 2.69 28.53 21.88
CA ALA A 641 1.81 27.40 21.55
C ALA A 641 0.34 27.84 21.48
N PHE A 642 -0.40 27.39 20.47
CA PHE A 642 -1.85 27.59 20.39
C PHE A 642 -2.62 26.49 21.12
N SER A 643 -3.76 26.83 21.72
CA SER A 643 -4.73 25.85 22.21
C SER A 643 -5.40 25.11 21.06
N ALA A 644 -5.88 23.88 21.31
CA ALA A 644 -6.48 22.99 20.31
C ALA A 644 -7.75 23.55 19.60
N ASN A 645 -8.28 24.69 20.04
CA ASN A 645 -9.41 25.41 19.46
C ASN A 645 -9.01 26.74 18.78
N SER A 646 -7.72 27.05 18.65
CA SER A 646 -7.16 28.32 18.13
C SER A 646 -7.57 29.61 18.86
N GLN A 647 -8.25 29.55 20.01
CA GLN A 647 -8.76 30.74 20.70
C GLN A 647 -7.79 31.30 21.74
N THR A 648 -6.88 30.48 22.26
CA THR A 648 -5.86 30.87 23.23
C THR A 648 -4.47 30.64 22.64
N LEU A 649 -3.55 31.56 22.92
CA LEU A 649 -2.12 31.41 22.65
C LEU A 649 -1.38 31.48 23.98
N ALA A 650 -0.44 30.59 24.23
CA ALA A 650 0.54 30.71 25.29
C ALA A 650 1.86 31.24 24.72
N SER A 651 2.55 32.11 25.44
CA SER A 651 3.92 32.54 25.15
C SER A 651 4.77 32.52 26.41
N SER A 652 5.93 31.90 26.40
CA SER A 652 6.89 31.93 27.50
C SER A 652 8.03 32.91 27.24
N ALA A 653 8.34 33.67 28.28
CA ALA A 653 9.62 34.34 28.47
C ALA A 653 10.03 34.04 29.93
N LYS A 654 10.23 35.07 30.76
CA LYS A 654 10.32 34.93 32.22
C LYS A 654 9.04 34.40 32.88
N GLU A 655 7.88 34.73 32.32
CA GLU A 655 6.55 34.27 32.72
C GLU A 655 5.86 33.61 31.53
N ILE A 656 4.82 32.80 31.77
CA ILE A 656 4.01 32.21 30.70
C ILE A 656 2.70 32.99 30.62
N ILE A 657 2.52 33.76 29.55
CA ILE A 657 1.32 34.57 29.34
C ILE A 657 0.34 33.81 28.45
N LEU A 658 -0.92 33.72 28.88
CA LEU A 658 -2.04 33.23 28.09
C LEU A 658 -2.78 34.42 27.48
N TRP A 659 -3.01 34.37 26.18
CA TRP A 659 -3.61 35.45 25.38
C TRP A 659 -4.89 35.00 24.71
N ASN A 660 -5.90 35.86 24.68
CA ASN A 660 -7.03 35.70 23.78
C ASN A 660 -6.59 36.07 22.36
N VAL A 661 -6.62 35.12 21.43
CA VAL A 661 -6.12 35.29 20.06
C VAL A 661 -6.90 36.38 19.30
N ASN A 662 -8.20 36.48 19.53
CA ASN A 662 -9.06 37.43 18.81
C ASN A 662 -8.92 38.87 19.33
N THR A 663 -8.90 39.07 20.66
CA THR A 663 -8.83 40.41 21.27
C THR A 663 -7.41 40.90 21.50
N GLY A 664 -6.43 40.00 21.63
CA GLY A 664 -5.06 40.31 22.05
C GLY A 664 -4.89 40.56 23.54
N GLN A 665 -5.93 40.36 24.34
CA GLN A 665 -5.88 40.60 25.79
C GLN A 665 -5.22 39.43 26.51
N VAL A 666 -4.48 39.73 27.57
CA VAL A 666 -3.99 38.74 28.53
C VAL A 666 -5.20 38.13 29.24
N LEU A 667 -5.30 36.80 29.17
CA LEU A 667 -6.28 35.98 29.90
C LEU A 667 -5.75 35.58 31.27
N ASN A 668 -4.46 35.21 31.34
CA ASN A 668 -3.81 34.78 32.57
C ASN A 668 -2.27 34.94 32.44
N THR A 669 -1.58 35.04 33.58
CA THR A 669 -0.12 35.04 33.67
C THR A 669 0.29 33.98 34.67
N LEU A 670 0.93 32.92 34.17
CA LEU A 670 1.43 31.83 35.00
C LEU A 670 2.85 32.18 35.46
N PRO A 671 3.20 31.99 36.74
CA PRO A 671 4.56 32.21 37.21
C PRO A 671 5.48 31.21 36.49
N GLY A 672 6.42 31.73 35.69
CA GLY A 672 7.38 30.91 34.97
C GLY A 672 8.35 30.20 35.92
N ASN A 673 9.12 29.26 35.37
CA ASN A 673 10.07 28.42 36.10
C ASN A 673 11.29 29.19 36.65
N ALA A 674 11.13 30.21 37.50
CA ALA A 674 12.27 30.91 38.10
C ALA A 674 13.15 29.92 38.90
N PRO A 675 14.45 29.76 38.61
CA PRO A 675 15.32 30.66 37.83
C PRO A 675 15.63 30.25 36.37
N PHE A 676 15.05 29.16 35.86
CA PHE A 676 15.36 28.55 34.56
C PHE A 676 14.44 29.04 33.42
N SER A 677 15.01 29.29 32.25
CA SER A 677 14.22 29.60 31.04
C SER A 677 13.25 28.45 30.71
N THR A 678 12.01 28.80 30.34
CA THR A 678 11.06 27.80 29.84
C THR A 678 11.42 27.45 28.40
N TYR A 679 11.61 26.18 28.05
CA TYR A 679 12.12 25.77 26.73
C TYR A 679 11.02 25.30 25.76
N SER A 680 9.89 24.78 26.27
CA SER A 680 8.81 24.29 25.42
C SER A 680 7.44 24.43 26.10
N LEU A 681 6.40 24.56 25.28
CA LEU A 681 5.00 24.71 25.69
C LEU A 681 4.12 23.76 24.86
N ALA A 682 3.18 23.06 25.50
CA ALA A 682 2.22 22.20 24.80
C ALA A 682 0.85 22.20 25.49
N PHE A 683 -0.21 22.53 24.75
CA PHE A 683 -1.58 22.37 25.24
C PHE A 683 -2.02 20.90 25.17
N SER A 684 -2.86 20.47 26.11
CA SER A 684 -3.59 19.20 26.00
C SER A 684 -4.62 19.25 24.87
N PRO A 685 -5.03 18.11 24.28
CA PRO A 685 -5.96 18.08 23.14
C PRO A 685 -7.36 18.65 23.43
N ASP A 686 -7.77 18.63 24.71
CA ASP A 686 -9.01 19.25 25.21
C ASP A 686 -8.85 20.75 25.54
N GLY A 687 -7.63 21.30 25.46
CA GLY A 687 -7.29 22.68 25.78
C GLY A 687 -7.29 23.03 27.26
N ASN A 688 -7.65 22.10 28.17
CA ASN A 688 -7.83 22.37 29.60
C ASN A 688 -6.52 22.43 30.40
N ARG A 689 -5.42 21.91 29.84
CA ARG A 689 -4.09 21.93 30.45
C ARG A 689 -3.06 22.54 29.52
N LEU A 690 -2.06 23.19 30.11
CA LEU A 690 -0.81 23.58 29.47
C LEU A 690 0.34 22.86 30.15
N ALA A 691 1.21 22.22 29.39
CA ALA A 691 2.50 21.74 29.84
C ALA A 691 3.58 22.77 29.52
N SER A 692 4.51 22.98 30.46
CA SER A 692 5.69 23.83 30.27
C SER A 692 6.92 23.14 30.82
N SER A 693 8.06 23.27 30.14
CA SER A 693 9.31 22.65 30.58
C SER A 693 10.45 23.64 30.83
N SER A 694 11.36 23.30 31.75
CA SER A 694 12.62 23.99 31.98
C SER A 694 13.78 22.98 32.08
N VAL A 695 14.91 23.38 32.68
CA VAL A 695 15.91 22.43 33.19
C VAL A 695 15.23 21.55 34.25
N GLU A 696 15.38 20.24 34.15
CA GLU A 696 14.91 19.20 35.09
C GLU A 696 13.41 19.15 35.46
N LEU A 697 12.58 20.08 35.01
CA LEU A 697 11.19 20.20 35.43
C LEU A 697 10.21 20.24 34.25
N ILE A 698 9.08 19.55 34.42
CA ILE A 698 7.88 19.71 33.60
C ILE A 698 6.71 20.00 34.53
N GLN A 699 6.07 21.15 34.32
CA GLN A 699 4.88 21.55 35.08
C GLN A 699 3.63 21.40 34.21
N LEU A 700 2.52 21.05 34.85
CA LEU A 700 1.20 21.06 34.24
C LEU A 700 0.34 22.10 34.93
N TRP A 701 -0.26 22.97 34.13
CA TRP A 701 -1.14 24.07 34.55
C TRP A 701 -2.56 23.81 34.07
N ASN A 702 -3.56 24.23 34.84
CA ASN A 702 -4.92 24.40 34.35
C ASN A 702 -4.97 25.68 33.50
N SER A 703 -5.37 25.58 32.23
CA SER A 703 -5.34 26.72 31.29
C SER A 703 -6.35 27.83 31.60
N SER A 704 -7.39 27.52 32.39
CA SER A 704 -8.46 28.46 32.73
C SER A 704 -8.22 29.18 34.07
N SER A 705 -7.84 28.45 35.12
CA SER A 705 -7.53 29.05 36.43
C SER A 705 -6.10 29.56 36.53
N GLY A 706 -5.16 28.98 35.77
CA GLY A 706 -3.73 29.23 35.88
C GLY A 706 -3.06 28.52 37.07
N GLU A 707 -3.79 27.66 37.77
CA GLU A 707 -3.25 26.88 38.89
C GLU A 707 -2.35 25.73 38.37
N GLN A 708 -1.23 25.49 39.04
CA GLN A 708 -0.39 24.32 38.81
C GLN A 708 -1.12 23.07 39.32
N VAL A 709 -1.40 22.12 38.43
CA VAL A 709 -2.13 20.87 38.74
C VAL A 709 -1.21 19.66 38.91
N ASN A 710 0.02 19.70 38.40
CA ASN A 710 1.01 18.64 38.58
C ASN A 710 2.45 19.13 38.32
N GLN A 711 3.45 18.36 38.77
CA GLN A 711 4.88 18.57 38.51
C GLN A 711 5.55 17.22 38.27
N ILE A 712 6.52 17.19 37.36
CA ILE A 712 7.37 16.05 37.08
C ILE A 712 8.81 16.53 37.22
N GLU A 713 9.55 15.90 38.13
CA GLU A 713 10.97 16.15 38.36
C GLU A 713 11.79 15.07 37.64
N LEU A 714 12.79 15.49 36.87
CA LEU A 714 13.69 14.63 36.13
C LEU A 714 14.94 14.34 36.95
N SER A 715 15.35 13.08 37.00
CA SER A 715 16.56 12.69 37.73
C SER A 715 17.82 12.97 36.89
N GLY A 716 18.51 14.06 37.21
CA GLY A 716 19.81 14.46 36.63
C GLY A 716 19.68 15.56 35.57
N GLU A 717 20.77 16.31 35.40
CA GLU A 717 20.83 17.56 34.62
C GLU A 717 20.41 17.32 33.16
N HIS A 718 19.14 17.59 32.88
CA HIS A 718 18.48 17.29 31.61
C HIS A 718 17.70 18.52 31.13
N ILE A 719 18.01 18.98 29.92
CA ILE A 719 17.30 20.09 29.30
C ILE A 719 16.12 19.53 28.49
N VAL A 720 14.91 19.99 28.79
CA VAL A 720 13.69 19.48 28.17
C VAL A 720 13.28 20.33 26.96
N ASN A 721 13.88 20.03 25.83
CA ASN A 721 13.77 20.78 24.57
C ASN A 721 12.60 20.30 23.66
N GLY A 722 11.46 19.97 24.27
CA GLY A 722 10.26 19.59 23.53
C GLY A 722 9.22 18.85 24.38
N LEU A 723 7.97 19.31 24.31
CA LEU A 723 6.80 18.68 24.93
C LEU A 723 5.71 18.40 23.89
N ILE A 724 5.10 17.21 23.93
CA ILE A 724 3.95 16.85 23.07
C ILE A 724 2.97 15.98 23.85
N PHE A 725 1.68 16.33 23.88
CA PHE A 725 0.63 15.43 24.37
C PHE A 725 0.24 14.39 23.30
N SER A 726 -0.08 13.16 23.72
CA SER A 726 -0.77 12.20 22.86
C SER A 726 -2.13 12.74 22.37
N PRO A 727 -2.64 12.32 21.21
CA PRO A 727 -3.95 12.74 20.70
C PRO A 727 -5.13 12.52 21.67
N GLN A 728 -5.07 11.48 22.52
CA GLN A 728 -6.08 11.20 23.54
C GLN A 728 -5.85 11.93 24.87
N GLY A 729 -4.76 12.70 25.00
CA GLY A 729 -4.39 13.44 26.22
C GLY A 729 -3.94 12.57 27.41
N ASN A 730 -3.83 11.25 27.23
CA ASN A 730 -3.49 10.30 28.29
C ASN A 730 -1.98 10.11 28.50
N LEU A 731 -1.13 10.60 27.59
CA LEU A 731 0.33 10.61 27.71
C LEU A 731 0.89 12.01 27.39
N LEU A 732 2.01 12.32 28.02
CA LEU A 732 2.88 13.47 27.72
C LEU A 732 4.27 12.94 27.36
N LEU A 733 4.81 13.37 26.22
CA LEU A 733 6.14 13.04 25.75
C LEU A 733 7.07 14.22 26.01
N SER A 734 8.24 13.96 26.61
CA SER A 734 9.29 14.95 26.80
C SER A 734 10.59 14.52 26.13
N ARG A 735 11.24 15.44 25.43
CA ARG A 735 12.56 15.22 24.83
C ARG A 735 13.67 15.75 25.75
N THR A 736 14.58 14.87 26.17
CA THR A 736 15.76 15.19 27.00
C THR A 736 17.05 14.85 26.28
N ASP A 737 18.18 15.21 26.87
CA ASP A 737 19.52 14.78 26.40
C ASP A 737 19.77 13.28 26.57
N SER A 738 18.96 12.59 27.36
CA SER A 738 18.98 11.13 27.57
C SER A 738 18.06 10.37 26.60
N GLY A 739 17.04 11.01 26.02
CA GLY A 739 16.13 10.34 25.09
C GLY A 739 14.74 10.97 24.97
N ILE A 740 13.74 10.14 24.69
CA ILE A 740 12.31 10.53 24.68
C ILE A 740 11.63 9.76 25.81
N GLN A 741 11.13 10.49 26.80
CA GLN A 741 10.48 9.92 27.97
C GLN A 741 8.97 10.14 27.89
N PHE A 742 8.21 9.08 28.14
CA PHE A 742 6.75 9.08 28.20
C PHE A 742 6.30 9.19 29.65
N TRP A 743 5.29 10.02 29.89
CA TRP A 743 4.71 10.30 31.21
C TRP A 743 3.21 10.14 31.19
N ASN A 744 2.64 9.71 32.31
CA ASN A 744 1.21 9.87 32.58
C ASN A 744 0.97 11.28 33.16
N PRO A 745 0.27 12.19 32.46
CA PRO A 745 0.09 13.58 32.88
C PRO A 745 -0.86 13.74 34.08
N SER A 746 -1.54 12.68 34.52
CA SER A 746 -2.45 12.75 35.68
C SER A 746 -1.76 12.50 37.02
N ASN A 747 -0.62 11.81 37.04
CA ASN A 747 0.11 11.45 38.26
C ASN A 747 1.64 11.65 38.16
N GLY A 748 2.15 12.07 37.00
CA GLY A 748 3.59 12.31 36.77
C GLY A 748 4.44 11.04 36.63
N SER A 749 3.86 9.83 36.58
CA SER A 749 4.66 8.60 36.53
C SER A 749 5.28 8.37 35.14
N ALA A 750 6.57 8.05 35.11
CA ALA A 750 7.26 7.55 33.92
C ALA A 750 6.61 6.26 33.39
N VAL A 751 6.45 6.16 32.07
CA VAL A 751 5.83 5.02 31.38
C VAL A 751 6.85 4.23 30.55
N SER A 752 7.67 4.92 29.75
CA SER A 752 8.69 4.29 28.88
C SER A 752 9.76 5.30 28.45
N LEU A 753 10.99 4.85 28.20
CA LEU A 753 12.13 5.64 27.73
C LEU A 753 12.63 5.10 26.39
N LEU A 754 12.78 5.98 25.40
CA LEU A 754 13.46 5.68 24.14
C LEU A 754 14.88 6.28 24.14
N PRO A 755 15.87 5.63 23.51
CA PRO A 755 17.28 6.03 23.59
C PRO A 755 17.61 7.37 22.92
N LYS A 756 18.74 7.95 23.35
CA LYS A 756 19.30 9.22 22.86
C LYS A 756 19.49 9.26 21.33
N GLY A 757 19.19 10.43 20.74
CA GLY A 757 19.70 10.82 19.42
C GLY A 757 18.72 10.84 18.26
N GLN A 758 17.44 10.53 18.46
CA GLN A 758 16.47 10.36 17.36
C GLN A 758 15.45 11.52 17.29
N LYS A 759 15.15 12.01 16.09
CA LYS A 759 13.99 12.91 15.86
C LYS A 759 12.73 12.07 15.76
N TYR A 760 11.58 12.58 16.18
CA TYR A 760 10.38 11.77 16.24
C TYR A 760 9.09 12.52 15.91
N ALA A 761 8.09 11.78 15.46
CA ALA A 761 6.70 12.21 15.35
C ALA A 761 5.76 11.06 15.77
N LEU A 762 4.69 11.39 16.47
CA LEU A 762 3.63 10.45 16.82
C LEU A 762 2.46 10.61 15.84
N SER A 763 1.88 9.49 15.39
CA SER A 763 0.73 9.52 14.49
C SER A 763 -0.53 10.11 15.16
N PRO A 764 -1.51 10.63 14.39
CA PRO A 764 -2.73 11.24 14.93
C PRO A 764 -3.63 10.29 15.72
N ASP A 765 -3.46 8.97 15.56
CA ASP A 765 -4.13 7.93 16.35
C ASP A 765 -3.32 7.48 17.58
N GLY A 766 -2.07 7.93 17.73
CA GLY A 766 -1.16 7.55 18.80
C GLY A 766 -0.55 6.14 18.69
N GLN A 767 -0.79 5.40 17.60
CA GLN A 767 -0.38 3.99 17.48
C GLN A 767 1.00 3.80 16.85
N THR A 768 1.47 4.75 16.05
CA THR A 768 2.73 4.69 15.30
C THR A 768 3.64 5.85 15.68
N LEU A 769 4.88 5.52 16.03
CA LEU A 769 5.93 6.48 16.28
C LEU A 769 6.94 6.42 15.13
N ALA A 770 7.07 7.50 14.37
CA ALA A 770 8.18 7.68 13.46
C ALA A 770 9.42 8.16 14.23
N LEU A 771 10.57 7.56 13.96
CA LEU A 771 11.86 7.85 14.58
C LEU A 771 12.93 7.94 13.49
N CYS A 772 13.51 9.12 13.27
CA CYS A 772 14.66 9.26 12.38
C CYS A 772 15.98 9.10 13.14
N ALA A 773 16.83 8.22 12.63
CA ALA A 773 18.20 7.99 13.06
C ALA A 773 19.13 7.94 11.84
N GLY A 774 20.00 8.94 11.68
CA GLY A 774 20.88 9.03 10.51
C GLY A 774 20.09 9.18 9.21
N THR A 775 20.28 8.23 8.29
CA THR A 775 19.65 8.16 6.95
C THR A 775 18.42 7.24 6.91
N GLU A 776 17.82 6.91 8.05
CA GLU A 776 16.63 6.05 8.13
C GLU A 776 15.56 6.61 9.07
N ILE A 777 14.28 6.46 8.69
CA ILE A 777 13.12 6.65 9.57
C ILE A 777 12.53 5.28 9.89
N SER A 778 12.66 4.84 11.14
CA SER A 778 11.97 3.67 11.68
C SER A 778 10.55 4.04 12.09
N LEU A 779 9.57 3.23 11.70
CA LEU A 779 8.16 3.32 12.11
C LEU A 779 7.91 2.23 13.15
N ILE A 780 7.67 2.63 14.39
CA ILE A 780 7.52 1.74 15.54
C ILE A 780 6.06 1.71 15.99
N ASN A 781 5.51 0.52 16.23
CA ASN A 781 4.21 0.40 16.88
C ASN A 781 4.37 0.71 18.39
N VAL A 782 3.61 1.69 18.89
CA VAL A 782 3.75 2.21 20.26
C VAL A 782 3.37 1.17 21.31
N ALA A 783 2.44 0.26 21.02
CA ALA A 783 1.96 -0.75 21.97
C ALA A 783 2.89 -1.98 22.05
N SER A 784 3.44 -2.45 20.93
CA SER A 784 4.33 -3.62 20.91
C SER A 784 5.82 -3.27 20.98
N THR A 785 6.17 -1.99 20.81
CA THR A 785 7.55 -1.46 20.67
C THR A 785 8.36 -2.04 19.52
N GLN A 786 7.72 -2.77 18.59
CA GLN A 786 8.38 -3.36 17.43
C GLN A 786 8.49 -2.35 16.28
N VAL A 787 9.63 -2.37 15.58
CA VAL A 787 9.79 -1.69 14.28
C VAL A 787 8.90 -2.43 13.26
N VAL A 788 7.90 -1.73 12.74
CA VAL A 788 6.96 -2.23 11.72
C VAL A 788 7.54 -2.07 10.32
N ARG A 789 8.31 -1.00 10.10
CA ARG A 789 8.88 -0.62 8.79
C ARG A 789 10.03 0.36 8.99
N THR A 790 10.94 0.43 8.03
CA THR A 790 11.95 1.50 7.92
C THR A 790 11.82 2.17 6.55
N LEU A 791 11.99 3.49 6.51
CA LEU A 791 11.99 4.32 5.29
C LEU A 791 13.41 4.89 5.08
N PRO A 792 14.00 4.79 3.88
CA PRO A 792 15.32 5.37 3.60
C PRO A 792 15.21 6.87 3.30
N VAL A 793 15.80 7.72 4.15
CA VAL A 793 15.88 9.18 3.93
C VAL A 793 17.23 9.53 3.29
N PRO A 794 17.28 10.38 2.24
CA PRO A 794 18.52 10.65 1.51
C PRO A 794 19.51 11.57 2.25
N SER A 795 19.11 12.19 3.37
CA SER A 795 19.96 13.09 4.18
C SER A 795 19.52 13.12 5.66
N SER A 796 20.18 13.92 6.50
CA SER A 796 19.89 13.98 7.93
C SER A 796 18.52 14.62 8.19
N CYS A 797 17.68 13.99 9.00
CA CYS A 797 16.42 14.59 9.42
C CYS A 797 16.58 15.47 10.68
N TYR A 798 16.02 16.67 10.61
CA TYR A 798 15.92 17.61 11.73
C TYR A 798 14.52 17.66 12.34
N HIS A 799 13.47 17.47 11.54
CA HIS A 799 12.09 17.50 12.03
C HIS A 799 11.16 16.53 11.30
N LEU A 800 10.18 15.98 12.02
CA LEU A 800 9.15 15.07 11.53
C LEU A 800 7.77 15.55 12.00
N VAL A 801 6.74 15.42 11.14
CA VAL A 801 5.34 15.63 11.52
C VAL A 801 4.42 14.74 10.67
N PHE A 802 3.42 14.10 11.27
CA PHE A 802 2.40 13.36 10.51
C PHE A 802 1.32 14.29 9.95
N LEU A 803 0.84 14.03 8.73
CA LEU A 803 -0.43 14.58 8.26
C LEU A 803 -1.60 13.99 9.08
N PRO A 804 -2.77 14.65 9.13
CA PRO A 804 -3.90 14.22 9.96
C PRO A 804 -4.54 12.91 9.48
N ASP A 805 -4.21 12.48 8.26
CA ASP A 805 -4.59 11.17 7.71
C ASP A 805 -3.93 9.99 8.45
N GLY A 806 -2.85 10.24 9.21
CA GLY A 806 -2.02 9.24 9.87
C GLY A 806 -1.26 8.31 8.91
N LYS A 807 -1.32 8.59 7.61
CA LYS A 807 -0.75 7.78 6.52
C LYS A 807 0.43 8.46 5.85
N THR A 808 0.47 9.78 5.87
CA THR A 808 1.60 10.55 5.34
C THR A 808 2.43 11.13 6.48
N LEU A 809 3.74 10.90 6.44
CA LEU A 809 4.74 11.50 7.31
C LEU A 809 5.49 12.57 6.51
N VAL A 810 5.67 13.75 7.09
CA VAL A 810 6.48 14.84 6.52
C VAL A 810 7.82 14.88 7.25
N SER A 811 8.94 14.94 6.50
CA SER A 811 10.28 15.15 7.05
C SER A 811 10.93 16.41 6.49
N GLY A 812 11.66 17.11 7.35
CA GLY A 812 12.57 18.21 7.01
C GLY A 812 14.01 17.84 7.38
N GLY A 813 14.95 18.17 6.49
CA GLY A 813 16.35 17.76 6.62
C GLY A 813 17.35 18.68 5.93
N ASP A 814 18.55 18.16 5.66
CA ASP A 814 19.58 18.84 4.87
C ASP A 814 19.12 19.11 3.43
N GLY A 815 19.60 20.21 2.84
CA GLY A 815 19.37 20.54 1.43
C GLY A 815 18.01 21.19 1.14
N GLY A 816 17.36 21.77 2.15
CA GLY A 816 16.13 22.55 2.00
C GLY A 816 14.91 21.76 1.48
N LYS A 817 14.89 20.43 1.64
CA LYS A 817 13.80 19.60 1.14
C LYS A 817 12.78 19.31 2.24
N ILE A 818 11.52 19.36 1.85
CA ILE A 818 10.38 18.88 2.62
C ILE A 818 9.86 17.64 1.89
N GLU A 819 9.95 16.48 2.52
CA GLU A 819 9.63 15.18 1.91
C GLU A 819 8.40 14.59 2.58
N LEU A 820 7.45 14.11 1.79
CA LEU A 820 6.17 13.52 2.21
C LEU A 820 6.19 12.03 1.85
N TRP A 821 6.13 11.18 2.88
CA TRP A 821 6.24 9.73 2.81
C TRP A 821 4.89 9.09 3.11
N ASP A 822 4.32 8.29 2.20
CA ASP A 822 3.20 7.42 2.59
C ASP A 822 3.76 6.20 3.34
N ILE A 823 3.56 6.20 4.67
CA ILE A 823 4.09 5.19 5.60
C ILE A 823 3.54 3.77 5.37
N ASN A 824 2.46 3.62 4.59
CA ASN A 824 1.88 2.33 4.25
C ASN A 824 2.57 1.70 3.02
N THR A 825 3.21 2.52 2.19
CA THR A 825 3.85 2.10 0.95
C THR A 825 5.37 2.04 1.11
N PRO A 826 6.08 1.17 0.36
CA PRO A 826 7.53 1.09 0.46
C PRO A 826 8.31 2.18 -0.30
N ILE A 827 7.68 2.93 -1.23
CA ILE A 827 8.40 3.79 -2.19
C ILE A 827 7.70 5.14 -2.47
N THR A 828 6.47 5.39 -2.01
CA THR A 828 5.76 6.63 -2.37
C THR A 828 6.29 7.81 -1.55
N ARG A 829 7.18 8.59 -2.18
CA ARG A 829 7.62 9.90 -1.72
C ARG A 829 7.12 10.99 -2.68
N ARG A 830 6.57 12.08 -2.13
CA ARG A 830 6.53 13.39 -2.80
C ARG A 830 7.56 14.29 -2.14
N PHE A 831 8.18 15.20 -2.87
CA PHE A 831 9.11 16.17 -2.28
C PHE A 831 8.82 17.57 -2.81
N PHE A 832 8.98 18.55 -1.95
CA PHE A 832 9.02 19.96 -2.28
C PHE A 832 10.46 20.43 -2.09
N THR A 833 11.08 20.92 -3.16
CA THR A 833 12.46 21.43 -3.14
C THR A 833 12.43 22.94 -2.89
N LEU A 834 13.16 23.42 -1.88
CA LEU A 834 13.51 24.84 -1.80
C LEU A 834 14.64 25.17 -2.79
N ASN A 835 14.30 25.86 -3.87
CA ASN A 835 15.28 26.76 -4.50
C ASN A 835 15.35 28.04 -3.65
N CYS A 836 16.42 28.17 -2.87
CA CYS A 836 16.70 29.39 -2.10
C CYS A 836 17.27 30.46 -3.03
N THR A 837 16.42 31.11 -3.82
CA THR A 837 16.83 32.31 -4.56
C THR A 837 16.97 33.47 -3.58
N SER A 838 18.21 33.92 -3.38
CA SER A 838 18.53 35.16 -2.69
C SER A 838 18.08 36.34 -3.55
N GLY A 839 16.81 36.73 -3.40
CA GLY A 839 16.31 37.99 -3.94
C GLY A 839 17.17 39.16 -3.41
N PRO A 840 17.61 40.10 -4.27
CA PRO A 840 18.51 41.16 -3.84
C PRO A 840 17.84 42.05 -2.79
N LEU A 841 18.50 42.18 -1.63
CA LEU A 841 18.07 43.07 -0.55
C LEU A 841 17.85 44.50 -1.07
N PRO A 842 16.74 45.18 -0.70
CA PRO A 842 16.66 46.62 -0.87
C PRO A 842 17.72 47.28 0.03
N LEU A 843 18.67 47.99 -0.60
CA LEU A 843 19.78 48.67 0.06
C LEU A 843 19.31 49.73 1.09
N ALA A 844 19.15 49.31 2.35
CA ALA A 844 19.11 50.23 3.48
C ALA A 844 20.54 50.75 3.76
N ARG A 845 20.76 52.06 3.57
CA ARG A 845 22.09 52.67 3.70
C ARG A 845 22.52 52.83 5.15
N GLY A 846 23.66 52.23 5.49
CA GLY A 846 24.72 52.88 6.27
C GLY A 846 24.72 52.65 7.78
N GLY A 847 25.72 51.90 8.25
CA GLY A 847 26.11 51.79 9.66
C GLY A 847 27.35 50.91 9.81
N LEU A 848 28.50 51.49 10.20
CA LEU A 848 29.75 50.75 10.44
C LEU A 848 29.73 50.14 11.85
N GLY A 849 30.10 48.86 11.99
CA GLY A 849 30.29 48.22 13.30
C GLY A 849 30.84 46.80 13.17
N TRP A 850 31.85 46.46 13.98
CA TRP A 850 32.49 45.13 14.02
C TRP A 850 31.82 44.24 15.09
N GLY A 851 31.96 42.92 14.97
CA GLY A 851 31.66 42.03 16.11
C GLY A 851 31.61 40.54 15.80
N SER A 852 32.77 39.89 15.62
CA SER A 852 32.87 38.43 15.84
C SER A 852 32.82 38.16 17.34
N SER A 853 31.87 37.34 17.81
CA SER A 853 31.91 36.81 19.18
C SER A 853 31.48 35.35 19.21
N ASP A 854 32.47 34.47 19.46
CA ASP A 854 32.24 33.15 20.03
C ASP A 854 31.29 33.26 21.23
N LEU A 855 30.22 32.47 21.23
CA LEU A 855 29.53 32.06 22.45
C LEU A 855 29.47 30.54 22.50
N ARG A 856 30.56 29.96 23.01
CA ARG A 856 30.51 28.62 23.59
C ARG A 856 29.66 28.69 24.85
N TYR A 857 28.68 27.81 24.96
CA TYR A 857 28.21 27.37 26.27
C TYR A 857 28.97 26.09 26.63
N ASN A 858 29.87 26.21 27.61
CA ASN A 858 30.29 25.10 28.46
C ASN A 858 29.50 25.23 29.77
N ASP A 859 29.15 24.06 30.32
CA ASP A 859 28.52 23.84 31.64
C ASP A 859 27.15 24.54 31.84
#